data_AF-A0A960SLS8-F1
#
_entry.id   AF-A0A960SLS8-F1
#
_cell.length_a   1.000
_cell.length_b   1.000
_cell.length_c   1.000
_cell.angle_alpha   90.00
_cell.angle_beta   90.00
_cell.angle_gamma   90.00
#
_symmetry.space_group_name_H-M   'P 1'
#
loop_
_entity.id
_entity.type
_entity.pdbx_description
1 polymer ?
#
loop_
_entity_poly.entity_id
_entity_poly.type
_entity_poly.pdbx_seq_one_letter_code
_entity_poly.pdbx_strand_id
1 'polypeptide(L)'
;MAEDKSWPPGTSDSGRGRTPRAPAFVLERKKKSRLPWSEASLSSLTRQLLYAGLMASVWAAASQPSWAIWVVNGLGILLGSIQLLRWLDQRSIGTSALDEGVESGRWVGWSVAGLGLALCLWCLVSALNAAGAVDLKREQWTALGSFISWLPHSYDRPSTWAALFTGLGLLGYFWGTRNWLLAASTSDLKKDEGNTFGRNRKRRLSRTLLPSLHQLLWVLSISGTALVLLAIFQRATGTSRLLWVFPDILGRDGLDHFGPFASRNSAAQYLILLWPLAFGLWLFGGRGRSGRLQATTRLGSSPRIVLVFCGLAMLGGAVSTFSRGAWAVGLLTVLVVCVLTAAKYLPRNPGWTVASIGGLLAILSGLFFALWPMVVERLQSEFHSLPLERPEGLAEFTLAGVLDLSAAPRMEGLLLGVSELRRDSMGRPRAVWLGLRPDGTLSLMAWNSQRQTCVDEPLDGFIEKNKGTLVELVVVVHEGLRLFVNGKLVQYVEPDVTGNVLWPSTFAGGFMNVGQGVQVRGGGRDGIQRAVLWDRALSPLTVSRWLKLQAGESDPESPEPLVDFDYSRLGLRSLLWLKGGTALSRGDIRASAFQACRLAGVPPLLGSGPGTFPGLYAVSPVRLRGLKEMHVHNDYLEFLLTFGLPGSMLLLLAAGVVLGRPLLKGGIRMPQGFVVLLWTSLAACLVLAFIDWPFFSPPVRLLFVVLGGVLSCATIRQRAGGRRGSEEALEEDL
;
A
#
# COMPACT_ATOMS: atom_id res chain seq x y z
N MET A 1 12.94 -41.98 -109.78
CA MET A 1 11.94 -42.02 -108.70
C MET A 1 12.52 -41.22 -107.55
N ALA A 2 11.85 -40.10 -107.21
CA ALA A 2 11.83 -39.28 -105.97
C ALA A 2 13.09 -39.20 -105.09
N GLU A 3 13.55 -38.10 -104.49
CA GLU A 3 13.23 -36.66 -104.30
C GLU A 3 14.51 -36.14 -103.61
N ASP A 4 15.21 -35.11 -104.09
CA ASP A 4 14.98 -33.66 -103.93
C ASP A 4 15.44 -33.04 -102.58
N LYS A 5 16.37 -32.06 -102.69
CA LYS A 5 16.64 -30.88 -101.81
C LYS A 5 17.13 -31.11 -100.36
N SER A 6 17.91 -30.24 -99.70
CA SER A 6 18.61 -28.96 -99.98
C SER A 6 19.36 -28.54 -98.71
N TRP A 7 20.49 -27.83 -98.85
CA TRP A 7 21.18 -27.03 -97.81
C TRP A 7 20.31 -25.81 -97.33
N PRO A 8 20.83 -24.85 -96.50
CA PRO A 8 20.86 -24.67 -95.02
C PRO A 8 20.08 -23.36 -94.64
N PRO A 9 20.53 -22.37 -93.80
CA PRO A 9 21.16 -22.32 -92.45
C PRO A 9 20.34 -21.47 -91.42
N GLY A 10 20.80 -21.41 -90.16
CA GLY A 10 20.73 -20.18 -89.34
C GLY A 10 19.75 -20.13 -88.15
N THR A 11 20.31 -19.92 -86.95
CA THR A 11 19.99 -18.85 -85.97
C THR A 11 20.92 -19.09 -84.77
N SER A 12 21.97 -18.28 -84.55
CA SER A 12 21.98 -17.13 -83.64
C SER A 12 21.11 -17.33 -82.40
N ASP A 13 21.69 -17.49 -81.20
CA ASP A 13 21.66 -16.39 -80.23
C ASP A 13 22.54 -16.62 -78.97
N SER A 14 23.22 -15.53 -78.62
CA SER A 14 23.71 -15.07 -77.31
C SER A 14 24.40 -16.02 -76.31
N GLY A 15 25.74 -16.04 -76.42
CA GLY A 15 26.61 -16.13 -75.26
C GLY A 15 26.35 -14.96 -74.31
N ARG A 16 25.66 -15.21 -73.19
CA ARG A 16 25.59 -14.27 -72.07
C ARG A 16 26.90 -14.30 -71.30
N GLY A 17 27.78 -13.36 -71.63
CA GLY A 17 28.84 -12.93 -70.74
C GLY A 17 28.26 -12.58 -69.37
N ARG A 18 28.64 -13.36 -68.34
CA ARG A 18 28.47 -12.94 -66.95
C ARG A 18 29.42 -11.77 -66.72
N THR A 19 28.89 -10.56 -66.89
CA THR A 19 29.50 -9.36 -66.34
C THR A 19 29.66 -9.57 -64.83
N PRO A 20 30.86 -9.35 -64.24
CA PRO A 20 30.98 -9.29 -62.80
C PRO A 20 30.10 -8.13 -62.33
N ARG A 21 29.01 -8.43 -61.61
CA ARG A 21 28.23 -7.41 -60.91
C ARG A 21 29.19 -6.64 -60.02
N ALA A 22 29.47 -5.39 -60.40
CA ALA A 22 30.13 -4.44 -59.53
C ALA A 22 29.44 -4.49 -58.16
N PRO A 23 30.19 -4.51 -57.04
CA PRO A 23 29.58 -4.42 -55.73
C PRO A 23 28.77 -3.13 -55.71
N ALA A 24 27.44 -3.27 -55.62
CA ALA A 24 26.59 -2.14 -55.33
C ALA A 24 27.03 -1.63 -53.96
N PHE A 25 27.90 -0.61 -53.97
CA PHE A 25 28.16 0.24 -52.83
C PHE A 25 26.84 0.94 -52.52
N VAL A 26 25.96 0.24 -51.80
CA VAL A 26 24.91 0.86 -51.03
C VAL A 26 25.67 1.70 -50.02
N LEU A 27 25.91 2.96 -50.38
CA LEU A 27 26.25 4.01 -49.45
C LEU A 27 25.10 4.06 -48.46
N GLU A 28 25.20 3.27 -47.37
CA GLU A 28 24.47 3.52 -46.14
C GLU A 28 24.80 4.96 -45.77
N ARG A 29 23.97 5.91 -46.21
CA ARG A 29 23.91 7.23 -45.62
C ARG A 29 23.59 6.98 -44.16
N LYS A 30 24.63 6.95 -43.31
CA LYS A 30 24.51 7.04 -41.86
C LYS A 30 23.68 8.29 -41.60
N LYS A 31 22.37 8.12 -41.43
CA LYS A 31 21.47 9.20 -41.04
C LYS A 31 21.94 9.64 -39.66
N LYS A 32 22.70 10.73 -39.61
CA LYS A 32 23.20 11.31 -38.36
C LYS A 32 21.97 11.78 -37.57
N SER A 33 21.89 11.39 -36.29
CA SER A 33 20.93 11.96 -35.35
C SER A 33 21.12 13.48 -35.31
N ARG A 34 20.03 14.24 -35.19
CA ARG A 34 20.13 15.71 -35.03
C ARG A 34 20.45 16.08 -33.59
N LEU A 35 20.23 15.16 -32.65
CA LEU A 35 20.63 15.32 -31.26
C LEU A 35 22.16 15.29 -31.10
N PRO A 36 22.74 16.20 -30.30
CA PRO A 36 24.19 16.26 -30.05
C PRO A 36 24.68 15.12 -29.14
N TRP A 37 23.79 14.29 -28.60
CA TRP A 37 24.10 13.24 -27.65
C TRP A 37 24.04 11.85 -28.29
N SER A 38 24.97 10.99 -27.93
CA SER A 38 24.92 9.58 -28.35
C SER A 38 23.74 8.85 -27.68
N GLU A 39 23.15 7.86 -28.36
CA GLU A 39 22.12 6.98 -27.80
C GLU A 39 22.59 6.28 -26.50
N ALA A 40 23.89 6.00 -26.39
CA ALA A 40 24.49 5.44 -25.18
C ALA A 40 24.45 6.43 -24.01
N SER A 41 24.81 7.70 -24.25
CA SER A 41 24.77 8.78 -23.23
C SER A 41 23.34 8.99 -22.76
N LEU A 42 22.42 9.10 -23.70
CA LEU A 42 20.99 9.24 -23.46
C LEU A 42 20.45 8.06 -22.62
N SER A 43 20.74 6.81 -23.01
CA SER A 43 20.30 5.63 -22.26
C SER A 43 20.90 5.60 -20.85
N SER A 44 22.14 6.03 -20.67
CA SER A 44 22.76 6.12 -19.35
C SER A 44 22.08 7.17 -18.47
N LEU A 45 21.76 8.34 -19.04
CA LEU A 45 21.03 9.41 -18.35
C LEU A 45 19.63 8.97 -17.92
N THR A 46 18.87 8.29 -18.79
CA THR A 46 17.55 7.72 -18.42
C THR A 46 17.67 6.76 -17.24
N ARG A 47 18.68 5.88 -17.23
CA ARG A 47 18.91 4.96 -16.11
C ARG A 47 19.25 5.70 -14.81
N GLN A 48 20.13 6.70 -14.87
CA GLN A 48 20.53 7.49 -13.70
C GLN A 48 19.34 8.24 -13.10
N LEU A 49 18.56 8.93 -13.93
CA LEU A 49 17.37 9.66 -13.49
C LEU A 49 16.29 8.72 -12.92
N LEU A 50 16.10 7.54 -13.51
CA LEU A 50 15.17 6.54 -12.99
C LEU A 50 15.59 6.07 -11.58
N TYR A 51 16.88 5.77 -11.38
CA TYR A 51 17.38 5.35 -10.07
C TYR A 51 17.35 6.49 -9.06
N ALA A 52 17.74 7.70 -9.45
CA ALA A 52 17.67 8.88 -8.60
C ALA A 52 16.23 9.15 -8.13
N GLY A 53 15.25 9.07 -9.03
CA GLY A 53 13.84 9.24 -8.70
C GLY A 53 13.30 8.17 -7.76
N LEU A 54 13.61 6.90 -8.01
CA LEU A 54 13.24 5.79 -7.13
C LEU A 54 13.84 5.95 -5.73
N MET A 55 15.12 6.29 -5.63
CA MET A 55 15.78 6.49 -4.33
C MET A 55 15.26 7.74 -3.61
N ALA A 56 15.14 8.87 -4.30
CA ALA A 56 14.58 10.09 -3.75
C ALA A 56 13.14 9.91 -3.25
N SER A 57 12.35 9.07 -3.94
CA SER A 57 10.98 8.78 -3.49
C SER A 57 10.96 8.16 -2.10
N VAL A 58 11.80 7.14 -1.85
CA VAL A 58 11.86 6.41 -0.57
C VAL A 58 12.55 7.23 0.50
N TRP A 59 13.74 7.75 0.19
CA TRP A 59 14.64 8.30 1.21
C TRP A 59 14.39 9.79 1.51
N ALA A 60 13.60 10.47 0.67
CA ALA A 60 13.20 11.87 0.91
C ALA A 60 11.69 12.08 0.86
N ALA A 61 10.98 11.57 -0.16
CA ALA A 61 9.56 11.86 -0.32
C ALA A 61 8.62 10.98 0.52
N ALA A 62 9.11 9.89 1.14
CA ALA A 62 8.29 9.04 2.00
C ALA A 62 7.83 9.72 3.29
N SER A 63 8.57 10.74 3.75
CA SER A 63 8.18 11.62 4.87
C SER A 63 7.26 12.75 4.43
N GLN A 64 6.95 12.83 3.13
CA GLN A 64 6.04 13.79 2.50
C GLN A 64 6.37 15.30 2.63
N PRO A 65 7.64 15.74 2.72
CA PRO A 65 7.90 17.17 2.61
C PRO A 65 7.68 17.62 1.16
N SER A 66 6.99 18.75 0.99
CA SER A 66 6.58 19.24 -0.34
C SER A 66 7.74 19.37 -1.32
N TRP A 67 8.91 19.85 -0.87
CA TRP A 67 10.10 19.97 -1.71
C TRP A 67 10.57 18.64 -2.29
N ALA A 68 10.51 17.54 -1.52
CA ALA A 68 10.97 16.24 -1.98
C ALA A 68 10.02 15.64 -3.02
N ILE A 69 8.71 15.86 -2.84
CA ILE A 69 7.69 15.49 -3.82
C ILE A 69 7.95 16.22 -5.15
N TRP A 70 8.24 17.53 -5.10
CA TRP A 70 8.59 18.31 -6.29
C TRP A 70 9.88 17.84 -6.96
N VAL A 71 10.90 17.45 -6.20
CA VAL A 71 12.14 16.85 -6.76
C VAL A 71 11.82 15.56 -7.51
N VAL A 72 11.05 14.65 -6.91
CA VAL A 72 10.65 13.39 -7.55
C VAL A 72 9.83 13.64 -8.82
N ASN A 73 8.89 14.58 -8.78
CA ASN A 73 8.09 14.98 -9.93
C ASN A 73 8.97 15.59 -11.04
N GLY A 74 9.88 16.49 -10.69
CA GLY A 74 10.81 17.13 -11.62
C GLY A 74 11.72 16.14 -12.33
N LEU A 75 12.27 15.15 -11.60
CA LEU A 75 13.04 14.05 -12.19
C LEU A 75 12.20 13.22 -13.18
N GLY A 76 10.94 12.96 -12.84
CA GLY A 76 10.00 12.28 -13.73
C GLY A 76 9.68 13.09 -14.99
N ILE A 77 9.41 14.39 -14.85
CA ILE A 77 9.15 15.28 -15.99
C ILE A 77 10.38 15.35 -16.90
N LEU A 78 11.59 15.48 -16.34
CA LEU A 78 12.84 15.46 -17.10
C LEU A 78 13.01 14.13 -17.86
N LEU A 79 12.72 13.00 -17.22
CA LEU A 79 12.69 11.69 -17.88
C LEU A 79 11.72 11.67 -19.06
N GLY A 80 10.50 12.17 -18.87
CA GLY A 80 9.48 12.28 -19.91
C GLY A 80 9.92 13.15 -21.09
N SER A 81 10.51 14.32 -20.81
CA SER A 81 11.06 15.24 -21.81
C SER A 81 12.16 14.57 -22.64
N ILE A 82 13.06 13.81 -22.01
CA ILE A 82 14.09 13.05 -22.73
C ILE A 82 13.44 12.03 -23.68
N GLN A 83 12.40 11.32 -23.24
CA GLN A 83 11.70 10.36 -24.12
C GLN A 83 11.00 11.06 -25.29
N LEU A 84 10.38 12.22 -25.04
CA LEU A 84 9.73 13.01 -26.07
C LEU A 84 10.73 13.50 -27.12
N LEU A 85 11.87 14.04 -26.68
CA LEU A 85 12.93 14.51 -27.58
C LEU A 85 13.49 13.38 -28.46
N ARG A 86 13.70 12.19 -27.90
CA ARG A 86 14.11 11.01 -28.68
C ARG A 86 13.07 10.63 -29.72
N TRP A 87 11.80 10.61 -29.33
CA TRP A 87 10.71 10.29 -30.24
C TRP A 87 10.62 11.28 -31.40
N LEU A 88 10.79 12.58 -31.13
CA LEU A 88 10.81 13.63 -32.15
C LEU A 88 12.01 13.51 -33.10
N ASP A 89 13.21 13.28 -32.56
CA ASP A 89 14.43 13.10 -33.37
C ASP A 89 14.30 11.88 -34.30
N GLN A 90 13.85 10.74 -33.75
CA GLN A 90 13.63 9.51 -34.51
C GLN A 90 12.57 9.67 -35.60
N ARG A 91 11.47 10.39 -35.30
CA ARG A 91 10.44 10.72 -36.29
C ARG A 91 10.99 11.60 -37.42
N SER A 92 11.87 12.55 -37.10
CA SER A 92 12.50 13.42 -38.10
C SER A 92 13.47 12.68 -39.05
N ILE A 93 14.04 11.56 -38.59
CA ILE A 93 14.98 10.73 -39.34
C ILE A 93 14.24 9.69 -40.23
N GLY A 94 12.93 9.53 -40.03
CA GLY A 94 12.11 8.51 -40.70
C GLY A 94 12.42 7.08 -40.22
N THR A 95 13.21 6.95 -39.15
CA THR A 95 13.48 5.68 -38.45
C THR A 95 12.57 5.61 -37.25
N SER A 96 11.45 4.94 -37.38
CA SER A 96 10.61 4.66 -36.21
C SER A 96 11.29 3.57 -35.39
N ALA A 97 12.08 3.94 -34.38
CA ALA A 97 12.74 2.97 -33.50
C ALA A 97 11.73 2.18 -32.63
N LEU A 98 10.44 2.53 -32.71
CA LEU A 98 9.32 1.78 -32.15
C LEU A 98 8.63 0.85 -33.18
N ASP A 99 9.03 0.86 -34.45
CA ASP A 99 8.45 0.04 -35.53
C ASP A 99 9.12 -1.33 -35.70
N GLU A 100 10.44 -1.40 -35.75
CA GLU A 100 11.09 -2.54 -36.43
C GLU A 100 11.16 -3.85 -35.61
N GLY A 101 10.89 -3.82 -34.30
CA GLY A 101 11.10 -5.00 -33.44
C GLY A 101 9.84 -5.80 -33.08
N VAL A 102 8.69 -5.14 -32.94
CA VAL A 102 7.51 -5.67 -32.23
C VAL A 102 6.21 -5.11 -32.83
N GLU A 103 5.89 -5.48 -34.08
CA GLU A 103 4.61 -5.08 -34.70
C GLU A 103 3.38 -5.53 -33.88
N SER A 104 3.45 -6.73 -33.28
CA SER A 104 2.42 -7.22 -32.36
C SER A 104 2.54 -6.52 -31.00
N GLY A 105 1.71 -5.50 -30.77
CA GLY A 105 1.60 -4.82 -29.48
C GLY A 105 1.91 -3.31 -29.50
N ARG A 106 2.08 -2.69 -30.67
CA ARG A 106 2.17 -1.22 -30.79
C ARG A 106 0.94 -0.52 -30.21
N TRP A 107 -0.25 -1.09 -30.44
CA TRP A 107 -1.51 -0.52 -29.96
C TRP A 107 -1.52 -0.32 -28.44
N VAL A 108 -0.91 -1.23 -27.65
CA VAL A 108 -0.85 -1.10 -26.18
C VAL A 108 -0.08 0.16 -25.79
N GLY A 109 1.05 0.43 -26.46
CA GLY A 109 1.80 1.66 -26.23
C GLY A 109 0.94 2.89 -26.54
N TRP A 110 0.29 2.92 -27.71
CA TRP A 110 -0.59 4.02 -28.10
C TRP A 110 -1.79 4.20 -27.17
N SER A 111 -2.42 3.11 -26.72
CA SER A 111 -3.52 3.15 -25.77
C SER A 111 -3.10 3.73 -24.43
N VAL A 112 -1.98 3.26 -23.86
CA VAL A 112 -1.49 3.83 -22.58
C VAL A 112 -1.06 5.29 -22.75
N ALA A 113 -0.48 5.66 -23.89
CA ALA A 113 -0.11 7.05 -24.18
C ALA A 113 -1.35 7.94 -24.29
N GLY A 114 -2.36 7.50 -25.05
CA GLY A 114 -3.62 8.22 -25.22
C GLY A 114 -4.40 8.36 -23.92
N LEU A 115 -4.51 7.29 -23.13
CA LEU A 115 -5.15 7.31 -21.81
C LEU A 115 -4.40 8.21 -20.83
N GLY A 116 -3.06 8.14 -20.81
CA GLY A 116 -2.21 9.00 -19.98
C GLY A 116 -2.34 10.48 -20.36
N LEU A 117 -2.36 10.79 -21.66
CA LEU A 117 -2.57 12.15 -22.15
C LEU A 117 -3.96 12.67 -21.81
N ALA A 118 -5.00 11.83 -21.97
CA ALA A 118 -6.37 12.17 -21.60
C ALA A 118 -6.50 12.48 -20.10
N LEU A 119 -5.82 11.70 -19.24
CA LEU A 119 -5.76 11.97 -17.80
C LEU A 119 -5.03 13.27 -17.47
N CYS A 120 -3.89 13.56 -18.12
CA CYS A 120 -3.20 14.84 -17.95
C CYS A 120 -4.04 16.01 -18.44
N LEU A 121 -4.75 15.85 -19.56
CA LEU A 121 -5.68 16.86 -20.06
C LEU A 121 -6.85 17.07 -19.08
N TRP A 122 -7.39 16.00 -18.50
CA TRP A 122 -8.40 16.07 -17.44
C TRP A 122 -7.90 16.88 -16.25
N CYS A 123 -6.68 16.61 -15.77
CA CYS A 123 -6.06 17.38 -14.69
C CYS A 123 -5.82 18.84 -15.07
N LEU A 124 -5.35 19.11 -16.28
CA LEU A 124 -5.10 20.47 -16.77
C LEU A 124 -6.39 21.27 -16.87
N VAL A 125 -7.43 20.72 -17.51
CA VAL A 125 -8.75 21.35 -17.63
C VAL A 125 -9.32 21.60 -16.23
N SER A 126 -9.24 20.63 -15.32
CA SER A 126 -9.69 20.81 -13.94
C SER A 126 -8.94 21.91 -13.19
N ALA A 127 -7.62 22.02 -13.40
CA ALA A 127 -6.78 23.04 -12.74
C ALA A 127 -7.03 24.46 -13.29
N LEU A 128 -7.36 24.57 -14.58
CA LEU A 128 -7.69 25.84 -15.24
C LEU A 128 -9.12 26.28 -14.92
N ASN A 129 -10.06 25.33 -14.86
CA ASN A 129 -11.47 25.55 -14.55
C ASN A 129 -11.75 25.34 -13.04
N ALA A 130 -11.00 26.02 -12.16
CA ALA A 130 -11.14 25.82 -10.72
C ALA A 130 -12.33 26.60 -10.13
N ALA A 131 -13.18 25.91 -9.36
CA ALA A 131 -14.28 26.49 -8.60
C ALA A 131 -13.80 27.17 -7.30
N GLY A 132 -12.69 26.71 -6.71
CA GLY A 132 -12.20 27.26 -5.45
C GLY A 132 -10.82 26.79 -5.02
N ALA A 133 -10.42 27.20 -3.81
CA ALA A 133 -9.20 26.82 -3.13
C ALA A 133 -9.47 26.50 -1.66
N VAL A 134 -8.74 25.52 -1.11
CA VAL A 134 -8.81 25.18 0.32
C VAL A 134 -7.67 25.86 1.05
N ASP A 135 -7.99 26.59 2.12
CA ASP A 135 -7.02 27.11 3.09
C ASP A 135 -7.09 26.27 4.36
N LEU A 136 -6.19 25.28 4.46
CA LEU A 136 -6.10 24.40 5.63
C LEU A 136 -5.69 25.14 6.91
N LYS A 137 -5.02 26.31 6.83
CA LYS A 137 -4.62 27.06 8.03
C LYS A 137 -5.80 27.78 8.66
N ARG A 138 -6.74 28.22 7.83
CA ARG A 138 -7.97 28.90 8.24
C ARG A 138 -9.17 27.96 8.27
N GLU A 139 -8.95 26.68 7.98
CA GLU A 139 -9.97 25.63 7.87
C GLU A 139 -11.19 26.05 7.02
N GLN A 140 -10.93 26.78 5.93
CA GLN A 140 -11.97 27.36 5.09
C GLN A 140 -11.78 27.01 3.61
N TRP A 141 -12.90 26.98 2.88
CA TRP A 141 -12.91 26.89 1.43
C TRP A 141 -13.31 28.25 0.83
N THR A 142 -12.54 28.74 -0.13
CA THR A 142 -12.80 30.01 -0.82
C THR A 142 -13.18 29.78 -2.27
N ALA A 143 -14.34 30.32 -2.67
CA ALA A 143 -14.78 30.27 -4.07
C ALA A 143 -13.94 31.24 -4.93
N LEU A 144 -13.52 30.81 -6.12
CA LEU A 144 -12.62 31.57 -7.02
C LEU A 144 -13.33 32.30 -8.18
N GLY A 145 -14.66 32.36 -8.19
CA GLY A 145 -15.47 33.02 -9.22
C GLY A 145 -16.34 32.04 -10.03
N SER A 146 -16.81 32.46 -11.20
CA SER A 146 -17.59 31.60 -12.10
C SER A 146 -16.70 30.54 -12.77
N PHE A 147 -17.11 29.28 -12.69
CA PHE A 147 -16.49 28.14 -13.37
C PHE A 147 -17.52 27.44 -14.25
N ILE A 148 -17.05 26.62 -15.20
CA ILE A 148 -17.92 25.89 -16.12
C ILE A 148 -18.26 24.54 -15.51
N SER A 149 -19.49 24.39 -15.01
CA SER A 149 -19.92 23.23 -14.20
C SER A 149 -20.00 21.89 -14.96
N TRP A 150 -20.15 21.92 -16.28
CA TRP A 150 -20.20 20.72 -17.12
C TRP A 150 -18.81 20.25 -17.60
N LEU A 151 -17.77 21.08 -17.43
CA LEU A 151 -16.37 20.70 -17.68
C LEU A 151 -15.73 20.15 -16.41
N PRO A 152 -14.68 19.31 -16.51
CA PRO A 152 -13.85 18.98 -15.36
C PRO A 152 -13.40 20.25 -14.64
N HIS A 153 -13.55 20.29 -13.31
CA HIS A 153 -13.25 21.45 -12.48
C HIS A 153 -12.61 21.03 -11.15
N SER A 154 -11.93 21.96 -10.51
CA SER A 154 -11.23 21.73 -9.25
C SER A 154 -11.85 22.52 -8.10
N TYR A 155 -12.11 21.85 -6.99
CA TYR A 155 -12.47 22.48 -5.73
C TYR A 155 -11.25 22.94 -4.90
N ASP A 156 -10.04 22.58 -5.31
CA ASP A 156 -8.81 23.03 -4.68
C ASP A 156 -7.69 23.21 -5.72
N ARG A 157 -7.64 24.42 -6.30
CA ARG A 157 -6.76 24.76 -7.42
C ARG A 157 -5.30 24.36 -7.18
N PRO A 158 -4.62 24.73 -6.06
CA PRO A 158 -3.24 24.34 -5.81
C PRO A 158 -3.02 22.82 -5.82
N SER A 159 -3.92 22.06 -5.20
CA SER A 159 -3.80 20.59 -5.14
C SER A 159 -3.97 19.94 -6.51
N THR A 160 -4.85 20.48 -7.36
CA THR A 160 -5.00 19.97 -8.74
C THR A 160 -3.80 20.29 -9.63
N TRP A 161 -3.17 21.46 -9.47
CA TRP A 161 -1.88 21.72 -10.11
C TRP A 161 -0.81 20.72 -9.66
N ALA A 162 -0.68 20.49 -8.35
CA ALA A 162 0.25 19.51 -7.82
C ALA A 162 -0.03 18.09 -8.36
N ALA A 163 -1.30 17.70 -8.47
CA ALA A 163 -1.72 16.42 -9.04
C ALA A 163 -1.36 16.31 -10.54
N LEU A 164 -1.51 17.38 -11.33
CA LEU A 164 -1.09 17.43 -12.73
C LEU A 164 0.42 17.16 -12.87
N PHE A 165 1.26 17.89 -12.12
CA PHE A 165 2.71 17.70 -12.19
C PHE A 165 3.16 16.33 -11.68
N THR A 166 2.46 15.80 -10.67
CA THR A 166 2.67 14.43 -10.22
C THR A 166 2.32 13.42 -11.32
N GLY A 167 1.19 13.61 -12.02
CA GLY A 167 0.79 12.79 -13.16
C GLY A 167 1.81 12.81 -14.29
N LEU A 168 2.29 14.01 -14.68
CA LEU A 168 3.32 14.18 -15.69
C LEU A 168 4.64 13.48 -15.30
N GLY A 169 5.06 13.63 -14.04
CA GLY A 169 6.23 12.95 -13.50
C GLY A 169 6.10 11.43 -13.60
N LEU A 170 4.97 10.86 -13.17
CA LEU A 170 4.70 9.43 -13.22
C LEU A 170 4.67 8.89 -14.65
N LEU A 171 4.07 9.62 -15.60
CA LEU A 171 4.14 9.27 -17.02
C LEU A 171 5.58 9.22 -17.51
N GLY A 172 6.40 10.19 -17.12
CA GLY A 172 7.83 10.19 -17.43
C GLY A 172 8.58 8.97 -16.88
N TYR A 173 8.28 8.54 -15.64
CA TYR A 173 8.85 7.31 -15.07
C TYR A 173 8.36 6.05 -15.79
N PHE A 174 7.07 5.98 -16.13
CA PHE A 174 6.49 4.85 -16.88
C PHE A 174 7.18 4.69 -18.24
N TRP A 175 7.18 5.76 -19.05
CA TRP A 175 7.76 5.75 -20.39
C TRP A 175 9.27 5.62 -20.36
N GLY A 176 9.94 6.28 -19.40
CA GLY A 176 11.36 6.14 -19.16
C GLY A 176 11.76 4.69 -18.89
N THR A 177 11.04 4.00 -18.00
CA THR A 177 11.28 2.59 -17.68
C THR A 177 11.03 1.69 -18.90
N ARG A 178 9.86 1.83 -19.53
CA ARG A 178 9.45 1.00 -20.67
C ARG A 178 10.44 1.12 -21.84
N ASN A 179 10.75 2.34 -22.25
CA ASN A 179 11.60 2.59 -23.41
C ASN A 179 13.06 2.23 -23.13
N TRP A 180 13.54 2.47 -21.90
CA TRP A 180 14.87 2.03 -21.48
C TRP A 180 15.04 0.51 -21.57
N LEU A 181 14.05 -0.27 -21.11
CA LEU A 181 14.10 -1.73 -21.18
C LEU A 181 14.01 -2.25 -22.62
N LEU A 182 13.15 -1.65 -23.45
CA LEU A 182 13.06 -2.01 -24.87
C LEU A 182 14.37 -1.70 -25.62
N ALA A 183 14.98 -0.53 -25.39
CA ALA A 183 16.26 -0.15 -25.99
C ALA A 183 17.42 -1.05 -25.51
N ALA A 184 17.42 -1.46 -24.24
CA ALA A 184 18.37 -2.43 -23.73
C ALA A 184 18.20 -3.80 -24.41
N SER A 185 16.96 -4.23 -24.63
CA SER A 185 16.68 -5.52 -25.28
C SER A 185 17.13 -5.55 -26.74
N THR A 186 16.97 -4.46 -27.48
CA THR A 186 17.42 -4.39 -28.88
C THR A 186 18.96 -4.33 -28.97
N SER A 187 19.59 -3.61 -28.04
CA SER A 187 21.06 -3.53 -27.94
C SER A 187 21.69 -4.90 -27.67
N ASP A 188 21.10 -5.70 -26.78
CA ASP A 188 21.57 -7.06 -26.49
C ASP A 188 21.38 -8.00 -27.69
N LEU A 189 20.26 -7.89 -28.42
CA LEU A 189 20.03 -8.67 -29.65
C LEU A 189 21.07 -8.36 -30.74
N LYS A 190 21.42 -7.08 -30.95
CA LYS A 190 22.45 -6.68 -31.93
C LYS A 190 23.84 -7.23 -31.57
N LYS A 191 24.21 -7.23 -30.28
CA LYS A 191 25.48 -7.82 -29.81
C LYS A 191 25.53 -9.33 -30.03
N ASP A 192 24.39 -10.01 -29.94
CA ASP A 192 24.30 -11.45 -30.17
C ASP A 192 24.36 -11.83 -31.66
N GLU A 193 23.86 -10.98 -32.56
CA GLU A 193 23.91 -11.23 -34.02
C GLU A 193 25.31 -11.09 -34.60
N GLY A 194 26.17 -10.24 -34.01
CA GLY A 194 27.59 -10.17 -34.36
C GLY A 194 28.43 -11.38 -33.91
N ASN A 195 27.83 -12.34 -33.18
CA ASN A 195 28.54 -13.49 -32.62
C ASN A 195 28.01 -14.78 -33.30
N THR A 196 28.77 -15.31 -34.26
CA THR A 196 28.38 -16.34 -35.26
C THR A 196 27.89 -17.70 -34.72
N PHE A 197 27.92 -17.95 -33.41
CA PHE A 197 27.40 -19.18 -32.77
C PHE A 197 25.87 -19.16 -32.47
N GLY A 198 25.08 -18.57 -33.39
CA GLY A 198 23.85 -17.82 -33.10
C GLY A 198 22.52 -18.55 -32.80
N ARG A 199 22.34 -19.86 -33.04
CA ARG A 199 21.02 -20.51 -32.83
C ARG A 199 20.74 -20.96 -31.39
N ASN A 200 21.72 -21.56 -30.71
CA ASN A 200 21.55 -22.06 -29.34
C ASN A 200 21.56 -20.95 -28.28
N ARG A 201 22.13 -19.77 -28.58
CA ARG A 201 22.18 -18.62 -27.67
C ARG A 201 20.89 -17.79 -27.69
N LYS A 202 20.27 -17.58 -28.85
CA LYS A 202 18.93 -16.94 -28.98
C LYS A 202 17.86 -17.69 -28.17
N ARG A 203 17.90 -19.03 -28.11
CA ARG A 203 17.03 -19.85 -27.23
C ARG A 203 17.33 -19.65 -25.73
N ARG A 204 18.56 -19.33 -25.34
CA ARG A 204 18.98 -19.09 -23.94
C ARG A 204 18.54 -17.73 -23.40
N LEU A 205 18.66 -16.65 -24.18
CA LEU A 205 18.17 -15.31 -23.77
C LEU A 205 16.67 -15.33 -23.47
N SER A 206 15.91 -16.15 -24.20
CA SER A 206 14.46 -16.32 -24.05
C SER A 206 14.02 -16.86 -22.67
N ARG A 207 14.96 -17.33 -21.84
CA ARG A 207 14.72 -17.95 -20.52
C ARG A 207 15.28 -17.15 -19.35
N THR A 208 15.97 -16.03 -19.59
CA THR A 208 16.69 -15.27 -18.56
C THR A 208 16.24 -13.82 -18.55
N LEU A 209 16.18 -13.19 -17.38
CA LEU A 209 15.81 -11.77 -17.28
C LEU A 209 16.85 -10.87 -17.98
N LEU A 210 16.42 -9.70 -18.46
CA LEU A 210 17.31 -8.72 -19.11
C LEU A 210 18.36 -8.19 -18.11
N PRO A 211 19.62 -7.91 -18.51
CA PRO A 211 20.63 -7.37 -17.60
C PRO A 211 20.22 -6.05 -16.94
N SER A 212 19.57 -5.16 -17.69
CA SER A 212 19.04 -3.89 -17.17
C SER A 212 17.98 -4.11 -16.09
N LEU A 213 17.06 -5.06 -16.31
CA LEU A 213 16.05 -5.42 -15.32
C LEU A 213 16.67 -6.06 -14.07
N HIS A 214 17.70 -6.89 -14.23
CA HIS A 214 18.47 -7.43 -13.11
C HIS A 214 19.06 -6.31 -12.25
N GLN A 215 19.70 -5.30 -12.87
CA GLN A 215 20.30 -4.19 -12.14
C GLN A 215 19.25 -3.40 -11.35
N LEU A 216 18.12 -3.07 -11.99
CA LEU A 216 17.01 -2.37 -11.34
C LEU A 216 16.52 -3.14 -10.11
N LEU A 217 16.24 -4.44 -10.26
CA LEU A 217 15.72 -5.27 -9.17
C LEU A 217 16.74 -5.46 -8.04
N TRP A 218 18.04 -5.51 -8.34
CA TRP A 218 19.09 -5.51 -7.33
C TRP A 218 19.11 -4.21 -6.51
N VAL A 219 19.09 -3.05 -7.17
CA VAL A 219 19.05 -1.75 -6.50
C VAL A 219 17.81 -1.65 -5.59
N LEU A 220 16.65 -2.08 -6.09
CA LEU A 220 15.41 -2.09 -5.31
C LEU A 220 15.48 -3.05 -4.12
N SER A 221 16.05 -4.25 -4.29
CA SER A 221 16.16 -5.25 -3.22
C SER A 221 17.11 -4.79 -2.10
N ILE A 222 18.25 -4.18 -2.46
CA ILE A 222 19.19 -3.60 -1.49
C ILE A 222 18.55 -2.43 -0.77
N SER A 223 17.93 -1.50 -1.50
CA SER A 223 17.24 -0.34 -0.92
C SER A 223 16.11 -0.74 0.03
N GLY A 224 15.28 -1.73 -0.35
CA GLY A 224 14.23 -2.25 0.52
C GLY A 224 14.76 -2.96 1.77
N THR A 225 15.91 -3.63 1.67
CA THR A 225 16.57 -4.24 2.85
C THR A 225 17.14 -3.16 3.78
N ALA A 226 17.82 -2.16 3.21
CA ALA A 226 18.35 -1.03 3.97
C ALA A 226 17.24 -0.26 4.69
N LEU A 227 16.08 -0.09 4.04
CA LEU A 227 14.87 0.48 4.66
C LEU A 227 14.44 -0.30 5.91
N VAL A 228 14.42 -1.64 5.86
CA VAL A 228 14.05 -2.47 7.02
C VAL A 228 15.07 -2.33 8.15
N LEU A 229 16.36 -2.38 7.83
CA LEU A 229 17.42 -2.22 8.83
C LEU A 229 17.35 -0.84 9.51
N LEU A 230 17.11 0.21 8.72
CA LEU A 230 16.92 1.56 9.25
C LEU A 230 15.71 1.65 10.17
N ALA A 231 14.59 1.03 9.79
CA ALA A 231 13.38 1.03 10.60
C ALA A 231 13.58 0.29 11.94
N ILE A 232 14.34 -0.81 11.94
CA ILE A 232 14.74 -1.52 13.16
C ILE A 232 15.57 -0.59 14.05
N PHE A 233 16.57 0.08 13.47
CA PHE A 233 17.42 1.01 14.22
C PHE A 233 16.64 2.20 14.78
N GLN A 234 15.74 2.78 13.99
CA GLN A 234 14.86 3.88 14.43
C GLN A 234 13.97 3.47 15.60
N ARG A 235 13.36 2.28 15.53
CA ARG A 235 12.57 1.73 16.64
C ARG A 235 13.42 1.48 17.89
N ALA A 236 14.64 0.98 17.73
CA ALA A 236 15.56 0.78 18.84
C ALA A 236 15.93 2.11 19.54
N THR A 237 16.06 3.21 18.79
CA THR A 237 16.34 4.53 19.35
C THR A 237 15.12 5.26 19.93
N GLY A 238 13.89 4.80 19.67
CA GLY A 238 12.66 5.39 20.21
C GLY A 238 12.35 6.81 19.71
N THR A 239 12.97 7.27 18.62
CA THR A 239 12.76 8.62 18.10
C THR A 239 11.37 8.79 17.47
N SER A 240 10.75 9.95 17.69
CA SER A 240 9.52 10.37 17.02
C SER A 240 9.76 11.14 15.71
N ARG A 241 11.03 11.40 15.35
CA ARG A 241 11.40 12.08 14.11
C ARG A 241 11.73 11.07 13.01
N LEU A 242 11.22 11.33 11.80
CA LEU A 242 11.54 10.56 10.60
C LEU A 242 13.00 10.80 10.21
N LEU A 243 13.75 9.71 10.05
CA LEU A 243 15.20 9.77 9.81
C LEU A 243 15.95 10.62 10.84
N TRP A 244 15.46 10.73 12.09
CA TRP A 244 16.00 11.61 13.14
C TRP A 244 15.98 13.12 12.82
N VAL A 245 15.55 13.51 11.62
CA VAL A 245 15.65 14.88 11.11
C VAL A 245 14.28 15.52 10.95
N PHE A 246 13.35 14.84 10.28
CA PHE A 246 12.09 15.44 9.87
C PHE A 246 11.01 15.21 10.94
N PRO A 247 10.33 16.26 11.41
CA PRO A 247 9.13 16.10 12.21
C PRO A 247 8.01 15.50 11.36
N ASP A 248 7.16 14.68 11.97
CA ASP A 248 5.93 14.22 11.32
C ASP A 248 4.94 15.39 11.23
N ILE A 249 4.49 15.70 10.01
CA ILE A 249 3.51 16.76 9.72
C ILE A 249 2.20 16.53 10.48
N LEU A 250 1.85 15.27 10.75
CA LEU A 250 0.61 14.89 11.44
C LEU A 250 0.82 14.66 12.95
N GLY A 251 2.04 14.88 13.45
CA GLY A 251 2.39 14.69 14.86
C GLY A 251 1.99 13.30 15.38
N ARG A 252 2.28 12.25 14.61
CA ARG A 252 2.07 10.86 15.05
C ARG A 252 3.27 10.37 15.84
N ASP A 253 3.04 9.34 16.64
CA ASP A 253 4.08 8.76 17.49
C ASP A 253 5.07 7.94 16.66
N GLY A 254 6.28 7.74 17.20
CA GLY A 254 7.32 6.94 16.53
C GLY A 254 6.91 5.48 16.22
N LEU A 255 5.88 4.96 16.90
CA LEU A 255 5.30 3.63 16.64
C LEU A 255 4.47 3.56 15.34
N ASP A 256 4.04 4.70 14.80
CA ASP A 256 3.31 4.81 13.55
C ASP A 256 4.25 4.99 12.34
N HIS A 257 5.54 5.21 12.59
CA HIS A 257 6.57 5.39 11.57
C HIS A 257 7.27 4.07 11.21
N PHE A 258 7.89 4.05 10.04
CA PHE A 258 8.76 2.94 9.62
C PHE A 258 9.88 3.47 8.70
N GLY A 259 11.04 3.75 9.29
CA GLY A 259 12.14 4.38 8.56
C GLY A 259 11.75 5.79 8.08
N PRO A 260 11.93 6.11 6.79
CA PRO A 260 11.52 7.39 6.20
C PRO A 260 10.00 7.52 6.02
N PHE A 261 9.21 6.46 6.20
CA PHE A 261 7.77 6.52 6.01
C PHE A 261 7.05 7.08 7.24
N ALA A 262 6.30 8.17 7.04
CA ALA A 262 5.37 8.74 8.03
C ALA A 262 4.21 7.79 8.41
N SER A 263 4.00 6.74 7.61
CA SER A 263 3.02 5.69 7.86
C SER A 263 3.64 4.32 7.67
N ARG A 264 3.65 3.52 8.73
CA ARG A 264 4.07 2.11 8.68
C ARG A 264 3.25 1.28 7.69
N ASN A 265 1.98 1.62 7.46
CA ASN A 265 1.15 0.93 6.46
C ASN A 265 1.70 1.15 5.05
N SER A 266 2.11 2.38 4.74
CA SER A 266 2.71 2.72 3.45
C SER A 266 4.05 2.02 3.23
N ALA A 267 4.86 1.89 4.30
CA ALA A 267 6.07 1.08 4.23
C ALA A 267 5.76 -0.40 3.96
N ALA A 268 4.75 -0.97 4.62
CA ALA A 268 4.32 -2.35 4.40
C ALA A 268 3.90 -2.59 2.94
N GLN A 269 3.10 -1.68 2.38
CA GLN A 269 2.65 -1.72 0.99
C GLN A 269 3.83 -1.61 0.01
N TYR A 270 4.80 -0.73 0.29
CA TYR A 270 6.03 -0.62 -0.49
C TYR A 270 6.85 -1.92 -0.47
N LEU A 271 7.02 -2.53 0.70
CA LEU A 271 7.73 -3.80 0.84
C LEU A 271 7.00 -4.96 0.16
N ILE A 272 5.66 -5.00 0.20
CA ILE A 272 4.82 -5.99 -0.51
C ILE A 272 5.02 -5.92 -2.03
N LEU A 273 5.23 -4.73 -2.59
CA LEU A 273 5.56 -4.61 -4.01
C LEU A 273 6.93 -5.23 -4.35
N LEU A 274 7.91 -5.15 -3.43
CA LEU A 274 9.30 -5.50 -3.69
C LEU A 274 9.70 -6.93 -3.36
N TRP A 275 9.30 -7.44 -2.19
CA TRP A 275 9.86 -8.69 -1.68
C TRP A 275 9.58 -9.90 -2.60
N PRO A 276 8.41 -10.05 -3.27
CA PRO A 276 8.20 -11.15 -4.22
C PRO A 276 9.11 -11.05 -5.44
N LEU A 277 9.50 -9.83 -5.84
CA LEU A 277 10.38 -9.59 -6.99
C LEU A 277 11.84 -9.92 -6.67
N ALA A 278 12.27 -9.75 -5.42
CA ALA A 278 13.59 -10.22 -4.97
C ALA A 278 13.69 -11.75 -5.09
N PHE A 279 12.65 -12.47 -4.65
CA PHE A 279 12.54 -13.92 -4.89
C PHE A 279 12.43 -14.24 -6.39
N GLY A 280 11.69 -13.45 -7.16
CA GLY A 280 11.59 -13.62 -8.60
C GLY A 280 12.94 -13.49 -9.31
N LEU A 281 13.77 -12.53 -8.89
CA LEU A 281 15.13 -12.37 -9.38
C LEU A 281 16.02 -13.56 -8.98
N TRP A 282 15.91 -14.05 -7.74
CA TRP A 282 16.63 -15.25 -7.29
C TRP A 282 16.23 -16.50 -8.09
N LEU A 283 14.91 -16.72 -8.28
CA LEU A 283 14.35 -17.86 -8.98
C LEU A 283 14.62 -17.79 -10.49
N PHE A 284 14.46 -16.65 -11.13
CA PHE A 284 14.40 -16.57 -12.59
C PHE A 284 15.54 -15.76 -13.24
N GLY A 285 16.43 -15.15 -12.44
CA GLY A 285 17.55 -14.34 -12.90
C GLY A 285 18.80 -15.11 -13.38
N GLY A 286 18.66 -16.28 -13.99
CA GLY A 286 19.80 -17.11 -14.43
C GLY A 286 20.73 -16.44 -15.47
N ARG A 287 22.06 -16.56 -15.31
CA ARG A 287 23.00 -16.70 -16.44
C ARG A 287 23.56 -18.13 -16.41
N GLY A 288 23.64 -18.74 -17.59
CA GLY A 288 23.89 -20.14 -17.94
C GLY A 288 24.60 -21.10 -16.98
N ARG A 289 24.16 -22.38 -17.05
CA ARG A 289 24.94 -23.59 -16.75
C ARG A 289 26.42 -23.43 -17.18
N SER A 290 27.31 -23.23 -16.22
CA SER A 290 28.67 -23.75 -16.25
C SER A 290 28.87 -24.40 -14.87
N GLY A 291 28.99 -25.71 -14.69
CA GLY A 291 28.79 -26.84 -15.58
C GLY A 291 28.02 -27.93 -14.83
N ARG A 292 27.56 -28.95 -15.56
CA ARG A 292 26.83 -30.11 -15.03
C ARG A 292 27.76 -31.08 -14.25
N LEU A 293 28.87 -30.57 -13.68
CA LEU A 293 29.96 -31.35 -13.09
C LEU A 293 30.53 -30.75 -11.78
N GLN A 294 29.86 -29.79 -11.16
CA GLN A 294 30.18 -29.36 -9.79
C GLN A 294 28.93 -29.38 -8.91
N ALA A 295 28.40 -30.59 -8.70
CA ALA A 295 27.36 -30.88 -7.70
C ALA A 295 27.87 -30.79 -6.25
N THR A 296 29.02 -30.15 -6.01
CA THR A 296 29.65 -29.99 -4.69
C THR A 296 30.06 -28.55 -4.38
N THR A 297 29.54 -27.56 -5.12
CA THR A 297 29.77 -26.15 -4.75
C THR A 297 28.85 -25.77 -3.58
N ARG A 298 29.48 -25.67 -2.41
CA ARG A 298 28.97 -25.22 -1.11
C ARG A 298 27.87 -24.15 -1.23
N LEU A 299 26.78 -24.32 -0.47
CA LEU A 299 25.84 -23.24 -0.11
C LEU A 299 26.68 -22.04 0.39
N GLY A 300 26.92 -21.02 -0.44
CA GLY A 300 27.69 -19.84 -0.03
C GLY A 300 28.44 -19.07 -1.12
N SER A 301 28.75 -19.66 -2.28
CA SER A 301 29.61 -18.99 -3.30
C SER A 301 28.87 -18.13 -4.32
N SER A 302 27.53 -18.12 -4.32
CA SER A 302 26.75 -17.30 -5.24
C SER A 302 26.20 -16.04 -4.56
N PRO A 303 26.47 -14.82 -5.06
CA PRO A 303 25.91 -13.59 -4.52
C PRO A 303 24.36 -13.59 -4.53
N ARG A 304 23.73 -14.55 -5.22
CA ARG A 304 22.27 -14.73 -5.26
C ARG A 304 21.65 -15.11 -3.93
N ILE A 305 22.40 -15.68 -2.99
CA ILE A 305 21.86 -15.97 -1.65
C ILE A 305 21.51 -14.69 -0.90
N VAL A 306 22.19 -13.57 -1.23
CA VAL A 306 21.86 -12.24 -0.71
C VAL A 306 20.44 -11.83 -1.11
N LEU A 307 19.92 -12.23 -2.28
CA LEU A 307 18.54 -11.91 -2.66
C LEU A 307 17.49 -12.65 -1.81
N VAL A 308 17.81 -13.87 -1.37
CA VAL A 308 16.95 -14.60 -0.43
C VAL A 308 16.93 -13.86 0.89
N PHE A 309 18.11 -13.44 1.39
CA PHE A 309 18.19 -12.60 2.58
C PHE A 309 17.41 -11.29 2.42
N CYS A 310 17.58 -10.57 1.30
CA CYS A 310 16.82 -9.35 1.00
C CYS A 310 15.30 -9.61 0.99
N GLY A 311 14.86 -10.68 0.33
CA GLY A 311 13.45 -11.07 0.26
C GLY A 311 12.88 -11.39 1.64
N LEU A 312 13.59 -12.16 2.46
CA LEU A 312 13.19 -12.50 3.83
C LEU A 312 13.21 -11.29 4.75
N ALA A 313 14.22 -10.42 4.66
CA ALA A 313 14.31 -9.20 5.44
C ALA A 313 13.14 -8.25 5.10
N MET A 314 12.82 -8.06 3.82
CA MET A 314 11.67 -7.25 3.41
C MET A 314 10.33 -7.88 3.81
N LEU A 315 10.19 -9.20 3.73
CA LEU A 315 9.01 -9.91 4.24
C LEU A 315 8.85 -9.71 5.75
N GLY A 316 9.91 -9.96 6.53
CA GLY A 316 9.94 -9.72 7.97
C GLY A 316 9.66 -8.25 8.31
N GLY A 317 10.20 -7.32 7.53
CA GLY A 317 9.91 -5.90 7.62
C GLY A 317 8.43 -5.59 7.41
N ALA A 318 7.82 -6.10 6.33
CA ALA A 318 6.40 -5.93 6.04
C ALA A 318 5.51 -6.48 7.16
N VAL A 319 5.86 -7.67 7.68
CA VAL A 319 5.21 -8.33 8.82
C VAL A 319 5.35 -7.48 10.09
N SER A 320 6.55 -6.94 10.36
CA SER A 320 6.84 -6.12 11.54
C SER A 320 6.14 -4.75 11.57
N THR A 321 5.52 -4.34 10.46
CA THR A 321 4.67 -3.13 10.43
C THR A 321 3.34 -3.33 11.16
N PHE A 322 2.94 -4.60 11.39
CA PHE A 322 1.65 -4.97 12.00
C PHE A 322 0.42 -4.37 11.26
N SER A 323 0.55 -4.13 9.95
CA SER A 323 -0.57 -3.65 9.13
C SER A 323 -1.53 -4.79 8.78
N ARG A 324 -2.78 -4.73 9.25
CA ARG A 324 -3.80 -5.78 9.07
C ARG A 324 -3.97 -6.24 7.62
N GLY A 325 -4.16 -5.29 6.71
CA GLY A 325 -4.29 -5.58 5.29
C GLY A 325 -3.01 -6.19 4.73
N ALA A 326 -1.85 -5.64 5.11
CA ALA A 326 -0.55 -6.10 4.61
C ALA A 326 -0.22 -7.52 5.07
N TRP A 327 -0.68 -7.93 6.26
CA TRP A 327 -0.54 -9.31 6.75
C TRP A 327 -1.38 -10.30 5.94
N ALA A 328 -2.67 -10.03 5.77
CA ALA A 328 -3.57 -10.93 5.02
C ALA A 328 -3.10 -11.11 3.57
N VAL A 329 -2.78 -10.00 2.90
CA VAL A 329 -2.24 -10.01 1.54
C VAL A 329 -0.81 -10.58 1.50
N GLY A 330 -0.02 -10.33 2.54
CA GLY A 330 1.32 -10.90 2.73
C GLY A 330 1.32 -12.43 2.75
N LEU A 331 0.39 -13.06 3.47
CA LEU A 331 0.25 -14.51 3.52
C LEU A 331 -0.08 -15.10 2.15
N LEU A 332 -1.00 -14.48 1.41
CA LEU A 332 -1.35 -14.90 0.05
C LEU A 332 -0.14 -14.80 -0.90
N THR A 333 0.63 -13.71 -0.79
CA THR A 333 1.82 -13.51 -1.62
C THR A 333 2.96 -14.48 -1.26
N VAL A 334 3.12 -14.83 0.02
CA VAL A 334 3.99 -15.92 0.49
C VAL A 334 3.59 -17.24 -0.13
N LEU A 335 2.31 -17.59 -0.10
CA LEU A 335 1.81 -18.83 -0.72
C LEU A 335 2.17 -18.91 -2.22
N VAL A 336 2.02 -17.81 -2.98
CA VAL A 336 2.40 -17.80 -4.40
C VAL A 336 3.90 -18.01 -4.60
N VAL A 337 4.76 -17.34 -3.84
CA VAL A 337 6.23 -17.52 -3.90
C VAL A 337 6.62 -18.96 -3.56
N CYS A 338 5.99 -19.51 -2.52
CA CYS A 338 6.12 -20.88 -2.06
C CYS A 338 5.76 -21.89 -3.17
N VAL A 339 4.58 -21.75 -3.79
CA VAL A 339 4.12 -22.60 -4.90
C VAL A 339 5.05 -22.51 -6.10
N LEU A 340 5.50 -21.31 -6.49
CA LEU A 340 6.42 -21.14 -7.62
C LEU A 340 7.82 -21.72 -7.34
N THR A 341 8.29 -21.60 -6.10
CA THR A 341 9.55 -22.20 -5.66
C THR A 341 9.44 -23.72 -5.70
N ALA A 342 8.37 -24.28 -5.15
CA ALA A 342 8.07 -25.71 -5.21
C ALA A 342 7.99 -26.19 -6.67
N ALA A 343 7.17 -25.57 -7.51
CA ALA A 343 7.01 -25.93 -8.92
C ALA A 343 8.33 -25.90 -9.73
N LYS A 344 9.30 -25.08 -9.31
CA LYS A 344 10.60 -24.99 -9.96
C LYS A 344 11.61 -26.04 -9.48
N TYR A 345 11.64 -26.33 -8.18
CA TYR A 345 12.68 -27.16 -7.57
C TYR A 345 12.25 -28.59 -7.24
N LEU A 346 10.95 -28.83 -7.11
CA LEU A 346 10.49 -30.17 -6.80
C LEU A 346 10.62 -31.13 -7.99
N PRO A 347 10.78 -32.44 -7.71
CA PRO A 347 10.75 -33.46 -8.75
C PRO A 347 9.45 -33.36 -9.56
N ARG A 348 9.51 -33.62 -10.87
CA ARG A 348 8.31 -33.69 -11.74
C ARG A 348 7.29 -34.75 -11.34
N ASN A 349 7.54 -35.51 -10.26
CA ASN A 349 6.58 -36.44 -9.73
C ASN A 349 5.45 -35.67 -9.02
N PRO A 350 4.19 -35.78 -9.50
CA PRO A 350 3.07 -35.03 -8.95
C PRO A 350 2.82 -35.33 -7.47
N GLY A 351 3.12 -36.56 -6.99
CA GLY A 351 2.92 -36.93 -5.58
C GLY A 351 3.81 -36.13 -4.62
N TRP A 352 5.10 -36.01 -4.94
CA TRP A 352 6.04 -35.20 -4.14
C TRP A 352 5.69 -33.71 -4.20
N THR A 353 5.18 -33.24 -5.34
CA THR A 353 4.72 -31.85 -5.52
C THR A 353 3.55 -31.53 -4.61
N VAL A 354 2.53 -32.38 -4.57
CA VAL A 354 1.38 -32.23 -3.67
C VAL A 354 1.84 -32.33 -2.21
N ALA A 355 2.68 -33.30 -1.87
CA ALA A 355 3.17 -33.48 -0.50
C ALA A 355 3.98 -32.27 0.01
N SER A 356 4.82 -31.66 -0.83
CA SER A 356 5.61 -30.49 -0.40
C SER A 356 4.80 -29.20 -0.38
N ILE A 357 3.81 -29.05 -1.27
CA ILE A 357 2.82 -27.95 -1.14
C ILE A 357 2.03 -28.12 0.15
N GLY A 358 1.57 -29.34 0.47
CA GLY A 358 0.88 -29.65 1.72
C GLY A 358 1.74 -29.39 2.95
N GLY A 359 3.00 -29.82 2.95
CA GLY A 359 3.95 -29.54 4.04
C GLY A 359 4.24 -28.06 4.21
N LEU A 360 4.35 -27.31 3.11
CA LEU A 360 4.56 -25.87 3.15
C LEU A 360 3.33 -25.12 3.66
N LEU A 361 2.12 -25.53 3.26
CA LEU A 361 0.87 -25.03 3.84
C LEU A 361 0.77 -25.34 5.33
N ALA A 362 1.21 -26.52 5.77
CA ALA A 362 1.25 -26.87 7.19
C ALA A 362 2.25 -26.00 7.96
N ILE A 363 3.45 -25.75 7.43
CA ILE A 363 4.43 -24.84 8.03
C ILE A 363 3.90 -23.41 8.10
N LEU A 364 3.31 -22.90 7.02
CA LEU A 364 2.72 -21.55 7.00
C LEU A 364 1.55 -21.43 7.96
N SER A 365 0.73 -22.48 8.09
CA SER A 365 -0.34 -22.55 9.09
C SER A 365 0.23 -22.57 10.50
N GLY A 366 1.28 -23.37 10.75
CA GLY A 366 1.98 -23.40 12.03
C GLY A 366 2.61 -22.06 12.40
N LEU A 367 3.24 -21.37 11.44
CA LEU A 367 3.78 -20.02 11.62
C LEU A 367 2.66 -19.01 11.91
N PHE A 368 1.54 -19.10 11.19
CA PHE A 368 0.36 -18.28 11.43
C PHE A 368 -0.18 -18.47 12.85
N PHE A 369 -0.35 -19.71 13.31
CA PHE A 369 -0.77 -20.01 14.68
C PHE A 369 0.26 -19.58 15.73
N ALA A 370 1.56 -19.71 15.46
CA ALA A 370 2.61 -19.27 16.37
C ALA A 370 2.68 -17.73 16.48
N LEU A 371 2.40 -17.01 15.40
CA LEU A 371 2.34 -15.55 15.36
C LEU A 371 0.96 -15.00 15.77
N TRP A 372 -0.05 -15.85 15.88
CA TRP A 372 -1.42 -15.49 16.22
C TRP A 372 -1.54 -14.70 17.53
N PRO A 373 -0.84 -15.05 18.63
CA PRO A 373 -0.89 -14.25 19.86
C PRO A 373 -0.47 -12.80 19.64
N MET A 374 0.58 -12.55 18.85
CA MET A 374 1.03 -11.19 18.52
C MET A 374 0.00 -10.44 17.66
N VAL A 375 -0.66 -11.16 16.73
CA VAL A 375 -1.74 -10.61 15.90
C VAL A 375 -2.95 -10.25 16.76
N VAL A 376 -3.36 -11.13 17.68
CA VAL A 376 -4.47 -10.94 18.60
C VAL A 376 -4.18 -9.76 19.53
N GLU A 377 -3.02 -9.71 20.16
CA GLU A 377 -2.60 -8.62 21.03
C GLU A 377 -2.70 -7.26 20.29
N ARG A 378 -2.23 -7.21 19.04
CA ARG A 378 -2.35 -6.00 18.22
C ARG A 378 -3.80 -5.68 17.84
N LEU A 379 -4.57 -6.65 17.34
CA LEU A 379 -5.99 -6.44 17.00
C LEU A 379 -6.74 -5.88 18.20
N GLN A 380 -6.41 -6.40 19.37
CA GLN A 380 -7.03 -5.98 20.61
C GLN A 380 -6.58 -4.59 21.11
N SER A 381 -5.33 -4.20 20.86
CA SER A 381 -4.82 -2.85 21.18
C SER A 381 -5.47 -1.70 20.39
N GLU A 382 -6.35 -1.97 19.43
CA GLU A 382 -7.19 -0.94 18.81
C GLU A 382 -8.52 -0.70 19.52
N PHE A 383 -8.95 -1.62 20.39
CA PHE A 383 -10.19 -1.50 21.16
C PHE A 383 -10.00 -0.79 22.50
N HIS A 384 -8.88 -0.08 22.68
CA HIS A 384 -8.66 0.75 23.86
C HIS A 384 -9.61 1.94 23.97
N SER A 385 -10.29 2.29 22.88
CA SER A 385 -11.20 3.43 22.81
C SER A 385 -12.33 3.14 21.85
N LEU A 386 -13.54 3.04 22.39
CA LEU A 386 -14.77 2.74 21.69
C LEU A 386 -15.55 4.06 21.54
N PRO A 387 -15.88 4.51 20.31
CA PRO A 387 -16.63 5.74 20.12
C PRO A 387 -18.05 5.60 20.70
N LEU A 388 -18.56 6.67 21.31
CA LEU A 388 -19.86 6.67 21.98
C LEU A 388 -20.95 7.43 21.21
N GLU A 389 -20.57 8.23 20.21
CA GLU A 389 -21.50 9.02 19.39
C GLU A 389 -22.43 9.95 20.21
N ARG A 390 -21.94 10.46 21.36
CA ARG A 390 -22.65 11.41 22.24
C ARG A 390 -21.92 12.77 22.29
N PRO A 391 -21.93 13.58 21.20
CA PRO A 391 -21.20 14.85 21.15
C PRO A 391 -21.67 15.88 22.19
N GLU A 392 -22.92 15.78 22.64
CA GLU A 392 -23.51 16.57 23.73
C GLU A 392 -22.90 16.25 25.11
N GLY A 393 -22.19 15.13 25.22
CA GLY A 393 -21.68 14.61 26.49
C GLY A 393 -22.69 13.71 27.21
N LEU A 394 -22.29 13.20 28.37
CA LEU A 394 -23.08 12.32 29.21
C LEU A 394 -23.44 13.06 30.51
N ALA A 395 -24.71 13.41 30.70
CA ALA A 395 -25.17 14.02 31.96
C ALA A 395 -25.14 13.00 33.11
N GLU A 396 -25.57 11.77 32.81
CA GLU A 396 -25.51 10.62 33.68
C GLU A 396 -25.08 9.39 32.88
N PHE A 397 -24.40 8.46 33.52
CA PHE A 397 -23.99 7.22 32.87
C PHE A 397 -23.57 6.17 33.91
N THR A 398 -23.49 4.92 33.44
CA THR A 398 -22.93 3.82 34.21
C THR A 398 -21.85 3.14 33.40
N LEU A 399 -20.67 3.01 33.99
CA LEU A 399 -19.50 2.36 33.40
C LEU A 399 -19.17 1.13 34.25
N ALA A 400 -19.30 -0.06 33.67
CA ALA A 400 -19.01 -1.30 34.36
C ALA A 400 -17.85 -2.04 33.68
N GLY A 401 -17.08 -2.80 34.45
CA GLY A 401 -16.18 -3.78 33.90
C GLY A 401 -15.85 -4.91 34.86
N VAL A 402 -15.46 -6.03 34.27
CA VAL A 402 -15.04 -7.24 34.98
C VAL A 402 -13.53 -7.35 34.85
N LEU A 403 -12.85 -7.38 35.98
CA LEU A 403 -11.42 -7.61 36.10
C LEU A 403 -11.15 -9.02 36.59
N ASP A 404 -10.16 -9.66 36.01
CA ASP A 404 -9.65 -10.96 36.39
C ASP A 404 -8.29 -10.78 37.05
N LEU A 405 -8.30 -10.86 38.38
CA LEU A 405 -7.11 -10.77 39.22
C LEU A 405 -6.56 -12.16 39.57
N SER A 406 -6.99 -13.21 38.86
CA SER A 406 -6.51 -14.59 39.10
C SER A 406 -5.07 -14.81 38.64
N ALA A 407 -4.68 -14.20 37.52
CA ALA A 407 -3.28 -14.09 37.09
C ALA A 407 -2.68 -12.83 37.68
N ALA A 408 -1.41 -12.85 38.12
CA ALA A 408 -0.72 -11.68 38.67
C ALA A 408 -0.63 -10.56 37.59
N PRO A 409 -1.53 -9.57 37.60
CA PRO A 409 -1.65 -8.67 36.48
C PRO A 409 -0.65 -7.53 36.64
N ARG A 410 0.06 -7.17 35.56
CA ARG A 410 0.84 -5.92 35.52
C ARG A 410 -0.06 -4.73 35.17
N MET A 411 -1.18 -4.59 35.89
CA MET A 411 -2.13 -3.52 35.63
C MET A 411 -1.64 -2.21 36.24
N GLU A 412 -0.99 -1.41 35.41
CA GLU A 412 -0.74 -0.01 35.69
C GLU A 412 -1.48 0.85 34.66
N GLY A 413 -2.35 1.73 35.16
CA GLY A 413 -3.05 2.73 34.35
C GLY A 413 -4.55 2.57 34.26
N LEU A 414 -5.10 3.12 33.20
CA LEU A 414 -6.52 3.22 32.89
C LEU A 414 -7.15 1.85 32.73
N LEU A 415 -8.07 1.50 33.62
CA LEU A 415 -8.91 0.32 33.47
C LEU A 415 -10.12 0.66 32.62
N LEU A 416 -10.93 1.62 33.07
CA LEU A 416 -12.15 2.07 32.41
C LEU A 416 -12.25 3.60 32.50
N GLY A 417 -12.72 4.26 31.45
CA GLY A 417 -13.01 5.69 31.52
C GLY A 417 -13.81 6.21 30.35
N VAL A 418 -14.25 7.45 30.46
CA VAL A 418 -14.85 8.21 29.34
C VAL A 418 -14.06 9.48 29.10
N SER A 419 -13.80 9.80 27.83
CA SER A 419 -13.04 10.99 27.42
C SER A 419 -13.55 11.54 26.09
N GLU A 420 -13.09 12.73 25.74
CA GLU A 420 -13.43 13.36 24.46
C GLU A 420 -12.56 12.82 23.30
N LEU A 421 -11.40 12.24 23.60
CA LEU A 421 -10.39 11.84 22.61
C LEU A 421 -10.00 10.36 22.69
N ARG A 422 -9.76 9.74 21.53
CA ARG A 422 -9.47 8.30 21.32
C ARG A 422 -8.17 7.78 21.97
N ARG A 423 -7.31 8.62 22.49
CA ARG A 423 -6.08 8.20 23.21
C ARG A 423 -5.78 9.33 24.15
N ASP A 424 -6.25 9.21 25.38
CA ASP A 424 -6.14 10.31 26.30
C ASP A 424 -5.37 9.96 27.55
N SER A 425 -4.33 10.76 27.78
CA SER A 425 -3.62 10.81 29.05
C SER A 425 -4.54 11.43 30.11
N MET A 426 -4.32 11.07 31.38
CA MET A 426 -4.92 11.75 32.56
C MET A 426 -4.99 13.28 32.41
N GLY A 427 -6.01 13.91 33.00
CA GLY A 427 -6.07 15.38 33.11
C GLY A 427 -6.84 16.11 32.01
N ARG A 428 -7.86 15.47 31.42
CA ARG A 428 -8.57 16.00 30.26
C ARG A 428 -9.97 16.46 30.63
N PRO A 429 -10.48 17.50 29.95
CA PRO A 429 -11.66 18.18 30.43
C PRO A 429 -12.88 17.26 30.36
N ARG A 430 -13.68 17.23 31.42
CA ARG A 430 -14.90 16.41 31.53
C ARG A 430 -14.67 14.90 31.47
N ALA A 431 -13.46 14.41 31.72
CA ALA A 431 -13.16 12.99 31.70
C ALA A 431 -13.47 12.32 33.05
N VAL A 432 -13.85 11.04 33.01
CA VAL A 432 -13.91 10.16 34.19
C VAL A 432 -13.00 8.97 33.96
N TRP A 433 -12.27 8.59 35.00
CA TRP A 433 -11.21 7.62 34.94
C TRP A 433 -11.22 6.71 36.15
N LEU A 434 -11.13 5.42 35.89
CA LEU A 434 -10.90 4.39 36.88
C LEU A 434 -9.61 3.67 36.48
N GLY A 435 -8.60 3.75 37.34
CA GLY A 435 -7.27 3.22 37.03
C GLY A 435 -6.58 2.62 38.24
N LEU A 436 -5.57 1.78 37.97
CA LEU A 436 -4.68 1.23 38.98
C LEU A 436 -3.36 2.00 39.00
N ARG A 437 -2.96 2.41 40.20
CA ARG A 437 -1.65 3.03 40.46
C ARG A 437 -0.57 1.92 40.61
N PRO A 438 0.74 2.26 40.46
CA PRO A 438 1.82 1.28 40.53
C PRO A 438 1.93 0.51 41.86
N ASP A 439 1.41 1.09 42.94
CA ASP A 439 1.31 0.48 44.27
C ASP A 439 0.12 -0.50 44.41
N GLY A 440 -0.69 -0.67 43.36
CA GLY A 440 -1.88 -1.52 43.37
C GLY A 440 -3.13 -0.86 43.95
N THR A 441 -3.08 0.45 44.18
CA THR A 441 -4.20 1.27 44.63
C THR A 441 -5.15 1.55 43.47
N LEU A 442 -6.45 1.29 43.66
CA LEU A 442 -7.48 1.66 42.68
C LEU A 442 -7.83 3.13 42.88
N SER A 443 -7.74 3.94 41.84
CA SER A 443 -7.98 5.37 41.90
C SER A 443 -9.10 5.74 40.95
N LEU A 444 -10.05 6.50 41.48
CA LEU A 444 -11.18 7.04 40.76
C LEU A 444 -10.99 8.53 40.62
N MET A 445 -10.86 8.99 39.37
CA MET A 445 -10.59 10.37 39.05
C MET A 445 -11.65 10.95 38.13
N ALA A 446 -12.01 12.21 38.35
CA ALA A 446 -12.88 12.98 37.47
C ALA A 446 -12.31 14.40 37.29
N TRP A 447 -12.46 14.95 36.09
CA TRP A 447 -11.96 16.31 35.76
C TRP A 447 -13.08 17.21 35.26
N ASN A 448 -13.05 18.48 35.64
CA ASN A 448 -13.97 19.49 35.12
C ASN A 448 -13.58 19.99 33.72
N SER A 449 -14.34 20.94 33.18
CA SER A 449 -14.07 21.59 31.90
C SER A 449 -12.75 22.37 31.86
N GLN A 450 -12.21 22.77 33.01
CA GLN A 450 -10.93 23.49 33.16
C GLN A 450 -9.73 22.56 33.39
N ARG A 451 -9.91 21.23 33.30
CA ARG A 451 -8.87 20.21 33.58
C ARG A 451 -8.40 20.17 35.04
N GLN A 452 -9.17 20.74 35.96
CA GLN A 452 -8.93 20.56 37.38
C GLN A 452 -9.57 19.25 37.82
N THR A 453 -8.86 18.51 38.66
CA THR A 453 -9.35 17.26 39.23
C THR A 453 -10.45 17.58 40.24
N CYS A 454 -11.67 17.10 39.99
CA CYS A 454 -12.81 17.19 40.90
C CYS A 454 -12.80 16.07 41.95
N VAL A 455 -12.22 14.93 41.59
CA VAL A 455 -12.19 13.71 42.40
C VAL A 455 -10.84 13.03 42.19
N ASP A 456 -10.16 12.67 43.28
CA ASP A 456 -9.02 11.75 43.28
C ASP A 456 -9.04 10.95 44.59
N GLU A 457 -9.88 9.91 44.60
CA GLU A 457 -10.09 9.08 45.78
C GLU A 457 -9.38 7.73 45.59
N PRO A 458 -8.27 7.48 46.31
CA PRO A 458 -7.57 6.21 46.27
C PRO A 458 -8.24 5.17 47.17
N LEU A 459 -8.30 3.92 46.70
CA LEU A 459 -8.73 2.74 47.45
C LEU A 459 -7.53 1.81 47.67
N ASP A 460 -6.89 1.98 48.82
CA ASP A 460 -5.65 1.30 49.16
C ASP A 460 -5.83 -0.22 49.33
N GLY A 461 -4.78 -0.95 48.92
CA GLY A 461 -4.73 -2.42 49.01
C GLY A 461 -5.78 -3.13 48.14
N PHE A 462 -6.31 -2.48 47.11
CA PHE A 462 -7.33 -3.06 46.24
C PHE A 462 -6.88 -4.38 45.60
N ILE A 463 -5.68 -4.41 45.01
CA ILE A 463 -5.14 -5.64 44.40
C ILE A 463 -4.95 -6.73 45.45
N GLU A 464 -4.40 -6.39 46.62
CA GLU A 464 -4.15 -7.37 47.69
C GLU A 464 -5.43 -8.03 48.19
N LYS A 465 -6.48 -7.22 48.41
CA LYS A 465 -7.78 -7.68 48.91
C LYS A 465 -8.51 -8.59 47.92
N ASN A 466 -8.28 -8.42 46.63
CA ASN A 466 -9.03 -9.10 45.58
C ASN A 466 -8.18 -10.06 44.73
N LYS A 467 -6.92 -10.30 45.10
CA LYS A 467 -6.02 -11.21 44.40
C LYS A 467 -6.63 -12.60 44.30
N GLY A 468 -6.56 -13.21 43.12
CA GLY A 468 -7.12 -14.55 42.89
C GLY A 468 -8.60 -14.56 42.51
N THR A 469 -9.26 -13.40 42.43
CA THR A 469 -10.71 -13.32 42.20
C THR A 469 -11.09 -12.55 40.94
N LEU A 470 -12.29 -12.80 40.43
CA LEU A 470 -12.94 -11.91 39.47
C LEU A 470 -13.56 -10.75 40.24
N VAL A 471 -13.26 -9.52 39.84
CA VAL A 471 -13.75 -8.30 40.47
C VAL A 471 -14.62 -7.54 39.49
N GLU A 472 -15.83 -7.24 39.90
CA GLU A 472 -16.71 -6.29 39.23
C GLU A 472 -16.42 -4.89 39.74
N LEU A 473 -16.23 -3.96 38.81
CA LEU A 473 -16.17 -2.53 39.08
C LEU A 473 -17.30 -1.84 38.34
N VAL A 474 -18.13 -1.07 39.06
CA VAL A 474 -19.20 -0.27 38.46
C VAL A 474 -19.12 1.16 38.97
N VAL A 475 -18.96 2.10 38.04
CA VAL A 475 -19.00 3.53 38.30
C VAL A 475 -20.35 4.05 37.83
N VAL A 476 -21.12 4.65 38.73
CA VAL A 476 -22.39 5.30 38.42
C VAL A 476 -22.23 6.80 38.64
N VAL A 477 -22.54 7.58 37.60
CA VAL A 477 -22.54 9.05 37.65
C VAL A 477 -23.98 9.53 37.61
N HIS A 478 -24.45 10.08 38.73
CA HIS A 478 -25.77 10.67 38.92
C HIS A 478 -25.77 11.49 40.20
N GLU A 479 -25.86 12.82 40.09
CA GLU A 479 -25.79 13.74 41.24
C GLU A 479 -24.58 13.45 42.15
N GLY A 480 -23.44 13.17 41.52
CA GLY A 480 -22.22 12.67 42.16
C GLY A 480 -21.69 11.44 41.48
N LEU A 481 -20.72 10.80 42.11
CA LEU A 481 -20.02 9.66 41.56
C LEU A 481 -19.94 8.53 42.60
N ARG A 482 -20.48 7.37 42.24
CA ARG A 482 -20.53 6.17 43.08
C ARG A 482 -19.68 5.06 42.47
N LEU A 483 -18.81 4.46 43.26
CA LEU A 483 -18.04 3.27 42.87
C LEU A 483 -18.53 2.06 43.65
N PHE A 484 -18.95 1.05 42.91
CA PHE A 484 -19.31 -0.26 43.43
C PHE A 484 -18.21 -1.26 43.09
N VAL A 485 -17.87 -2.10 44.06
CA VAL A 485 -16.98 -3.25 43.88
C VAL A 485 -17.77 -4.50 44.27
N ASN A 486 -17.94 -5.44 43.33
CA ASN A 486 -18.74 -6.66 43.52
C ASN A 486 -20.15 -6.35 44.06
N GLY A 487 -20.82 -5.36 43.48
CA GLY A 487 -22.17 -4.93 43.86
C GLY A 487 -22.29 -4.15 45.18
N LYS A 488 -21.19 -3.97 45.94
CA LYS A 488 -21.18 -3.18 47.18
C LYS A 488 -20.67 -1.77 46.90
N LEU A 489 -21.36 -0.75 47.43
CA LEU A 489 -20.88 0.63 47.36
C LEU A 489 -19.62 0.76 48.23
N VAL A 490 -18.50 1.16 47.61
CA VAL A 490 -17.21 1.32 48.29
C VAL A 490 -16.83 2.79 48.41
N GLN A 491 -17.15 3.61 47.40
CA GLN A 491 -16.88 5.04 47.42
C GLN A 491 -18.12 5.80 46.94
N TYR A 492 -18.42 6.92 47.61
CA TYR A 492 -19.36 7.93 47.11
C TYR A 492 -18.71 9.30 47.23
N VAL A 493 -18.76 10.05 46.13
CA VAL A 493 -18.24 11.41 46.07
C VAL A 493 -19.39 12.32 45.69
N GLU A 494 -19.76 13.20 46.60
CA GLU A 494 -20.76 14.24 46.37
C GLU A 494 -20.15 15.33 45.45
N PRO A 495 -20.94 15.90 44.53
CA PRO A 495 -20.51 17.09 43.81
C PRO A 495 -20.26 18.20 44.83
N ASP A 496 -19.05 18.75 44.89
CA ASP A 496 -18.78 19.86 45.79
C ASP A 496 -19.59 21.09 45.35
N VAL A 497 -20.69 21.36 46.08
CA VAL A 497 -21.58 22.50 45.84
C VAL A 497 -20.98 23.79 46.42
N THR A 498 -19.93 23.68 47.25
CA THR A 498 -19.42 24.77 48.10
C THR A 498 -18.01 25.26 47.75
N GLY A 499 -17.21 24.49 47.00
CA GLY A 499 -15.80 24.77 46.73
C GLY A 499 -15.44 25.30 45.34
N ASN A 500 -14.19 25.77 45.21
CA ASN A 500 -13.60 26.41 44.04
C ASN A 500 -13.52 25.54 42.76
N VAL A 501 -13.98 24.27 42.78
CA VAL A 501 -13.86 23.33 41.67
C VAL A 501 -15.25 22.93 41.16
N LEU A 502 -15.64 23.50 40.01
CA LEU A 502 -16.97 23.28 39.42
C LEU A 502 -17.15 21.84 38.93
N TRP A 503 -18.18 21.14 39.43
CA TRP A 503 -18.63 19.87 38.86
C TRP A 503 -19.17 20.06 37.45
N PRO A 504 -18.76 19.26 36.45
CA PRO A 504 -19.26 19.43 35.09
C PRO A 504 -20.73 18.99 35.00
N SER A 505 -21.56 19.78 34.32
CA SER A 505 -22.97 19.42 34.03
C SER A 505 -23.10 18.25 33.05
N THR A 506 -22.05 18.00 32.26
CA THR A 506 -21.92 16.87 31.34
C THR A 506 -20.49 16.36 31.33
N PHE A 507 -20.32 15.05 31.35
CA PHE A 507 -19.04 14.38 31.10
C PHE A 507 -18.81 14.18 29.60
N ALA A 508 -17.59 13.85 29.21
CA ALA A 508 -17.25 13.61 27.83
C ALA A 508 -17.99 12.37 27.27
N GLY A 509 -18.59 12.52 26.09
CA GLY A 509 -19.32 11.48 25.38
C GLY A 509 -18.67 11.09 24.05
N GLY A 510 -17.36 11.35 23.91
CA GLY A 510 -16.60 11.03 22.71
C GLY A 510 -16.25 9.55 22.63
N PHE A 511 -15.54 9.04 23.64
CA PHE A 511 -14.98 7.69 23.68
C PHE A 511 -15.08 7.06 25.07
N MET A 512 -15.37 5.77 25.11
CA MET A 512 -15.13 4.89 26.25
C MET A 512 -13.76 4.24 26.10
N ASN A 513 -12.88 4.47 27.07
CA ASN A 513 -11.54 3.93 27.08
C ASN A 513 -11.42 2.72 27.99
N VAL A 514 -10.73 1.68 27.51
CA VAL A 514 -10.56 0.41 28.21
C VAL A 514 -9.10 -0.03 28.17
N GLY A 515 -8.47 -0.21 29.33
CA GLY A 515 -7.15 -0.81 29.47
C GLY A 515 -5.98 -0.03 28.86
N GLN A 516 -5.85 1.28 29.11
CA GLN A 516 -4.70 2.09 28.64
C GLN A 516 -3.60 2.22 29.72
N GLY A 517 -2.33 2.02 29.36
CA GLY A 517 -1.21 2.25 30.30
C GLY A 517 -1.01 3.73 30.64
N VAL A 518 -0.47 4.04 31.84
CA VAL A 518 -0.10 5.42 32.26
C VAL A 518 0.96 6.03 31.34
N GLN A 519 1.84 5.19 30.81
CA GLN A 519 2.78 5.51 29.75
C GLN A 519 2.37 4.69 28.53
N VAL A 520 2.58 5.18 27.31
CA VAL A 520 2.17 4.58 26.01
C VAL A 520 2.59 3.09 25.81
N ARG A 521 3.30 2.48 26.77
CA ARG A 521 3.55 1.04 26.86
C ARG A 521 2.33 0.34 27.46
N GLY A 522 1.71 -0.54 26.68
CA GLY A 522 0.56 -1.34 27.11
C GLY A 522 0.81 -2.04 28.45
N GLY A 523 -0.11 -1.85 29.40
CA GLY A 523 -0.03 -2.39 30.75
C GLY A 523 -1.37 -2.45 31.49
N GLY A 524 -2.28 -1.48 31.26
CA GLY A 524 -3.57 -1.43 31.97
C GLY A 524 -4.62 -2.47 31.58
N ARG A 525 -4.33 -3.42 30.69
CA ARG A 525 -5.34 -4.32 30.11
C ARG A 525 -5.41 -5.70 30.74
N ASP A 526 -4.32 -6.18 31.31
CA ASP A 526 -4.21 -7.56 31.77
C ASP A 526 -5.23 -7.84 32.87
N GLY A 527 -6.25 -8.63 32.56
CA GLY A 527 -7.32 -8.95 33.49
C GLY A 527 -8.67 -8.35 33.11
N ILE A 528 -8.78 -7.33 32.25
CA ILE A 528 -10.11 -6.84 31.84
C ILE A 528 -10.80 -7.89 30.96
N GLN A 529 -11.88 -8.50 31.44
CA GLN A 529 -12.67 -9.49 30.70
C GLN A 529 -13.82 -8.86 29.92
N ARG A 530 -14.53 -7.88 30.50
CA ARG A 530 -15.67 -7.22 29.87
C ARG A 530 -15.74 -5.78 30.34
N ALA A 531 -16.19 -4.89 29.46
CA ALA A 531 -16.41 -3.48 29.74
C ALA A 531 -17.74 -3.07 29.11
N VAL A 532 -18.62 -2.42 29.87
CA VAL A 532 -19.97 -2.06 29.45
C VAL A 532 -20.23 -0.60 29.84
N LEU A 533 -20.89 0.14 28.96
CA LEU A 533 -21.34 1.50 29.23
C LEU A 533 -22.84 1.62 28.94
N TRP A 534 -23.56 2.25 29.87
CA TRP A 534 -24.92 2.73 29.68
C TRP A 534 -24.92 4.26 29.74
N ASP A 535 -25.74 4.90 28.92
CA ASP A 535 -25.96 6.35 28.89
C ASP A 535 -26.97 6.84 29.94
N ARG A 536 -27.09 6.09 31.04
CA ARG A 536 -27.98 6.37 32.16
C ARG A 536 -27.42 5.82 33.47
N ALA A 537 -27.92 6.35 34.58
CA ALA A 537 -27.57 5.87 35.90
C ALA A 537 -28.34 4.58 36.25
N LEU A 538 -27.63 3.48 36.52
CA LEU A 538 -28.26 2.26 37.00
C LEU A 538 -28.57 2.37 38.49
N SER A 539 -29.71 1.81 38.89
CA SER A 539 -30.06 1.73 40.31
C SER A 539 -29.09 0.79 41.05
N PRO A 540 -28.83 1.00 42.36
CA PRO A 540 -28.00 0.09 43.15
C PRO A 540 -28.47 -1.37 43.10
N LEU A 541 -29.79 -1.60 43.00
CA LEU A 541 -30.36 -2.93 42.83
C LEU A 541 -29.95 -3.56 41.49
N THR A 542 -30.03 -2.80 40.40
CA THR A 542 -29.60 -3.26 39.07
C THR A 542 -28.11 -3.54 39.04
N VAL A 543 -27.28 -2.68 39.66
CA VAL A 543 -25.84 -2.89 39.80
C VAL A 543 -25.55 -4.19 40.53
N SER A 544 -26.19 -4.45 41.68
CA SER A 544 -26.00 -5.69 42.44
C SER A 544 -26.43 -6.97 41.68
N ARG A 545 -27.31 -6.84 40.68
CA ARG A 545 -27.77 -7.95 39.84
C ARG A 545 -26.85 -8.21 38.65
N TRP A 546 -26.08 -7.24 38.18
CA TRP A 546 -25.26 -7.36 36.96
C TRP A 546 -24.30 -8.56 36.99
N LEU A 547 -23.73 -8.87 38.16
CA LEU A 547 -22.89 -10.06 38.39
C LEU A 547 -23.62 -11.38 38.12
N LYS A 548 -24.92 -11.48 38.45
CA LYS A 548 -25.73 -12.68 38.20
C LYS A 548 -26.04 -12.87 36.72
N LEU A 549 -26.16 -11.78 35.96
CA LEU A 549 -26.49 -11.81 34.53
C LEU A 549 -25.33 -12.33 33.66
N GLN A 550 -24.10 -12.26 34.15
CA GLN A 550 -22.94 -12.90 33.50
C GLN A 550 -23.07 -14.43 33.43
N ALA A 551 -23.86 -15.05 34.33
CA ALA A 551 -24.08 -16.50 34.37
C ALA A 551 -25.12 -17.00 33.34
N GLY A 552 -25.60 -16.14 32.43
CA GLY A 552 -26.51 -16.53 31.35
C GLY A 552 -28.00 -16.29 31.65
N GLU A 553 -28.34 -15.67 32.77
CA GLU A 553 -29.70 -15.18 33.02
C GLU A 553 -29.90 -13.81 32.34
N SER A 554 -30.91 -13.70 31.48
CA SER A 554 -31.33 -12.42 30.92
C SER A 554 -32.26 -11.71 31.90
N ASP A 555 -31.89 -10.51 32.36
CA ASP A 555 -32.79 -9.63 33.11
C ASP A 555 -33.61 -8.81 32.10
N PRO A 556 -34.93 -9.10 31.93
CA PRO A 556 -35.78 -8.35 31.02
C PRO A 556 -35.91 -6.87 31.40
N GLU A 557 -35.55 -6.48 32.63
CA GLU A 557 -35.59 -5.09 33.09
C GLU A 557 -34.26 -4.34 32.88
N SER A 558 -33.18 -5.03 32.49
CA SER A 558 -31.90 -4.34 32.28
C SER A 558 -31.91 -3.53 30.98
N PRO A 559 -31.58 -2.23 31.02
CA PRO A 559 -31.52 -1.40 29.81
C PRO A 559 -30.42 -1.91 28.88
N GLU A 560 -30.66 -1.81 27.58
CA GLU A 560 -29.66 -2.17 26.58
C GLU A 560 -28.43 -1.25 26.72
N PRO A 561 -27.21 -1.81 26.80
CA PRO A 561 -26.00 -1.01 26.94
C PRO A 561 -25.70 -0.23 25.66
N LEU A 562 -25.20 0.99 25.81
CA LEU A 562 -24.68 1.79 24.69
C LEU A 562 -23.45 1.11 24.07
N VAL A 563 -22.59 0.52 24.91
CA VAL A 563 -21.43 -0.26 24.49
C VAL A 563 -21.34 -1.51 25.37
N ASP A 564 -21.22 -2.69 24.75
CA ASP A 564 -20.94 -3.95 25.42
C ASP A 564 -19.74 -4.64 24.77
N PHE A 565 -18.61 -4.58 25.45
CA PHE A 565 -17.34 -5.07 24.94
C PHE A 565 -16.82 -6.23 25.80
N ASP A 566 -16.81 -7.44 25.24
CA ASP A 566 -16.39 -8.67 25.91
C ASP A 566 -15.10 -9.23 25.28
N TYR A 567 -13.99 -9.16 26.03
CA TYR A 567 -12.69 -9.67 25.61
C TYR A 567 -12.66 -11.20 25.49
N SER A 568 -13.47 -11.92 26.26
CA SER A 568 -13.51 -13.40 26.25
C SER A 568 -14.10 -13.93 24.93
N ARG A 569 -14.99 -13.17 24.31
CA ARG A 569 -15.66 -13.53 23.04
C ARG A 569 -14.86 -13.19 21.79
N LEU A 570 -13.66 -12.62 21.92
CA LEU A 570 -12.91 -12.10 20.78
C LEU A 570 -12.34 -13.18 19.84
N GLY A 571 -11.92 -14.36 20.31
CA GLY A 571 -11.50 -15.53 19.50
C GLY A 571 -11.01 -15.27 18.05
N LEU A 572 -11.46 -16.11 17.09
CA LEU A 572 -11.36 -15.84 15.64
C LEU A 572 -12.30 -14.69 15.20
N ARG A 573 -13.25 -14.32 16.05
CA ARG A 573 -14.16 -13.19 15.81
C ARG A 573 -13.44 -11.86 15.75
N SER A 574 -12.21 -11.71 16.24
CA SER A 574 -11.39 -10.50 16.12
C SER A 574 -10.95 -10.21 14.68
N LEU A 575 -10.78 -11.24 13.84
CA LEU A 575 -10.64 -11.11 12.39
C LEU A 575 -11.97 -10.75 11.71
N LEU A 576 -13.08 -11.24 12.27
CA LEU A 576 -14.44 -11.11 11.74
C LEU A 576 -15.29 -10.04 12.43
N TRP A 577 -14.73 -9.24 13.36
CA TRP A 577 -15.39 -8.10 14.02
C TRP A 577 -15.36 -6.93 13.05
N LEU A 578 -15.90 -7.24 11.87
CA LEU A 578 -16.43 -6.39 10.83
C LEU A 578 -17.73 -5.75 11.31
N LYS A 579 -18.45 -6.32 12.29
CA LYS A 579 -19.68 -5.72 12.81
C LYS A 579 -19.34 -4.55 13.76
N GLY A 580 -19.42 -3.34 13.22
CA GLY A 580 -19.65 -2.10 13.99
C GLY A 580 -18.47 -1.16 14.25
N GLY A 581 -17.19 -1.55 14.11
CA GLY A 581 -16.14 -0.68 14.70
C GLY A 581 -14.80 -0.45 13.98
N THR A 582 -14.35 -1.27 13.02
CA THR A 582 -13.02 -0.98 12.38
C THR A 582 -12.90 -1.23 10.88
N ALA A 583 -13.68 -2.15 10.30
CA ALA A 583 -13.77 -2.31 8.85
C ALA A 583 -15.09 -1.74 8.30
N LEU A 584 -16.19 -1.83 9.06
CA LEU A 584 -17.47 -1.16 8.79
C LEU A 584 -17.65 0.20 9.50
N SER A 585 -16.82 0.61 10.47
CA SER A 585 -16.79 2.04 10.91
C SER A 585 -16.21 2.96 9.83
N ARG A 586 -15.53 2.36 8.84
CA ARG A 586 -15.25 3.06 7.59
C ARG A 586 -16.49 3.28 6.74
N GLY A 587 -17.61 2.60 7.03
CA GLY A 587 -18.92 2.96 6.52
C GLY A 587 -19.23 4.41 6.83
N ASP A 588 -18.97 4.85 8.06
CA ASP A 588 -19.18 6.24 8.50
C ASP A 588 -18.17 7.19 7.88
N ILE A 589 -16.90 6.78 7.73
CA ILE A 589 -15.90 7.57 6.98
C ILE A 589 -16.32 7.71 5.51
N ARG A 590 -16.81 6.64 4.87
CA ARG A 590 -17.27 6.65 3.47
C ARG A 590 -18.54 7.47 3.32
N ALA A 591 -19.50 7.32 4.24
CA ALA A 591 -20.76 8.04 4.25
C ALA A 591 -20.51 9.54 4.48
N SER A 592 -19.67 9.89 5.46
CA SER A 592 -19.25 11.28 5.69
C SER A 592 -18.45 11.85 4.52
N ALA A 593 -17.61 11.06 3.83
CA ALA A 593 -16.94 11.50 2.61
C ALA A 593 -17.94 11.83 1.48
N PHE A 594 -18.93 10.96 1.23
CA PHE A 594 -20.01 11.24 0.28
C PHE A 594 -20.85 12.45 0.70
N GLN A 595 -21.13 12.60 1.99
CA GLN A 595 -21.88 13.74 2.52
C GLN A 595 -21.06 15.03 2.38
N ALA A 596 -19.76 15.00 2.64
CA ALA A 596 -18.86 16.13 2.45
C ALA A 596 -18.85 16.60 0.99
N CYS A 597 -18.69 15.66 0.04
CA CYS A 597 -18.79 15.97 -1.38
C CYS A 597 -20.17 16.53 -1.76
N ARG A 598 -21.26 15.98 -1.24
CA ARG A 598 -22.61 16.49 -1.48
C ARG A 598 -22.80 17.91 -0.95
N LEU A 599 -22.34 18.20 0.27
CA LEU A 599 -22.41 19.54 0.87
C LEU A 599 -21.55 20.56 0.14
N ALA A 600 -20.42 20.14 -0.41
CA ALA A 600 -19.59 20.96 -1.28
C ALA A 600 -20.18 21.11 -2.70
N GLY A 601 -21.31 20.47 -3.02
CA GLY A 601 -21.93 20.52 -4.34
C GLY A 601 -21.14 19.78 -5.42
N VAL A 602 -20.27 18.84 -5.04
CA VAL A 602 -19.43 18.08 -5.99
C VAL A 602 -20.32 17.20 -6.87
N PRO A 603 -20.28 17.35 -8.21
CA PRO A 603 -21.04 16.51 -9.11
C PRO A 603 -20.48 15.08 -9.13
N PRO A 604 -21.29 14.03 -8.87
CA PRO A 604 -20.80 12.65 -8.82
C PRO A 604 -20.10 12.17 -10.09
N LEU A 605 -20.49 12.71 -11.25
CA LEU A 605 -19.93 12.33 -12.54
C LEU A 605 -18.53 12.92 -12.80
N LEU A 606 -18.25 14.15 -12.36
CA LEU A 606 -16.97 14.82 -12.66
C LEU A 606 -15.99 14.77 -11.47
N GLY A 607 -16.49 14.54 -10.26
CA GLY A 607 -15.70 14.54 -9.05
C GLY A 607 -15.28 15.95 -8.62
N SER A 608 -14.52 16.03 -7.53
CA SER A 608 -14.08 17.28 -6.91
C SER A 608 -12.81 17.88 -7.55
N GLY A 609 -12.23 17.19 -8.53
CA GLY A 609 -10.97 17.53 -9.17
C GLY A 609 -9.77 16.76 -8.59
N PRO A 610 -8.74 16.45 -9.40
CA PRO A 610 -7.54 15.74 -8.97
C PRO A 610 -6.88 16.31 -7.71
N GLY A 611 -6.66 15.46 -6.71
CA GLY A 611 -5.96 15.81 -5.46
C GLY A 611 -6.74 16.67 -4.47
N THR A 612 -7.99 17.07 -4.75
CA THR A 612 -8.72 18.03 -3.92
C THR A 612 -9.42 17.40 -2.71
N PHE A 613 -9.71 16.10 -2.78
CA PHE A 613 -10.50 15.41 -1.76
C PHE A 613 -9.96 15.59 -0.32
N PRO A 614 -8.65 15.42 -0.03
CA PRO A 614 -8.17 15.52 1.34
C PRO A 614 -8.36 16.91 1.96
N GLY A 615 -8.13 17.96 1.16
CA GLY A 615 -8.35 19.34 1.60
C GLY A 615 -9.84 19.62 1.81
N LEU A 616 -10.68 19.20 0.87
CA LEU A 616 -12.12 19.41 0.93
C LEU A 616 -12.78 18.67 2.11
N TYR A 617 -12.36 17.43 2.36
CA TYR A 617 -12.83 16.66 3.50
C TYR A 617 -12.34 17.25 4.83
N ALA A 618 -11.10 17.76 4.87
CA ALA A 618 -10.52 18.34 6.08
C ALA A 618 -11.31 19.53 6.63
N VAL A 619 -11.86 20.38 5.75
CA VAL A 619 -12.66 21.57 6.10
C VAL A 619 -14.16 21.31 6.16
N SER A 620 -14.60 20.06 5.95
CA SER A 620 -16.01 19.73 5.91
C SER A 620 -16.63 19.67 7.32
N PRO A 621 -17.82 20.27 7.55
CA PRO A 621 -18.47 20.24 8.86
C PRO A 621 -18.94 18.84 9.28
N VAL A 622 -19.12 17.93 8.31
CA VAL A 622 -19.53 16.53 8.55
C VAL A 622 -18.33 15.58 8.71
N ARG A 623 -17.11 16.12 8.72
CA ARG A 623 -15.93 15.33 9.05
C ARG A 623 -16.08 14.78 10.46
N LEU A 624 -15.81 13.49 10.61
CA LEU A 624 -15.82 12.82 11.91
C LEU A 624 -14.76 13.47 12.82
N ARG A 625 -15.23 14.26 13.80
CA ARG A 625 -14.38 14.97 14.76
C ARG A 625 -13.57 13.95 15.57
N GLY A 626 -12.29 14.25 15.81
CA GLY A 626 -11.36 13.36 16.51
C GLY A 626 -10.60 12.37 15.62
N LEU A 627 -10.95 12.22 14.34
CA LEU A 627 -10.12 11.48 13.38
C LEU A 627 -9.06 12.39 12.75
N LYS A 628 -7.78 12.08 13.00
CA LYS A 628 -6.63 12.73 12.33
C LYS A 628 -6.55 12.43 10.83
N GLU A 629 -7.44 11.57 10.32
CA GLU A 629 -7.43 11.07 8.95
C GLU A 629 -8.12 12.06 7.99
N MET A 630 -7.48 12.35 6.85
CA MET A 630 -8.01 13.23 5.79
C MET A 630 -8.42 12.44 4.53
N HIS A 631 -8.50 11.11 4.61
CA HIS A 631 -8.66 10.21 3.47
C HIS A 631 -9.69 9.13 3.77
N VAL A 632 -10.25 8.51 2.72
CA VAL A 632 -11.37 7.54 2.86
C VAL A 632 -10.88 6.12 3.19
N HIS A 633 -9.57 5.88 3.21
CA HIS A 633 -8.97 4.54 3.27
C HIS A 633 -9.50 3.57 2.20
N ASN A 634 -9.77 4.11 1.01
CA ASN A 634 -10.16 3.36 -0.17
C ASN A 634 -9.79 4.21 -1.39
N ASP A 635 -8.66 3.90 -2.03
CA ASP A 635 -8.19 4.66 -3.20
C ASP A 635 -9.21 4.63 -4.35
N TYR A 636 -9.95 3.54 -4.54
CA TYR A 636 -10.95 3.46 -5.61
C TYR A 636 -12.09 4.45 -5.41
N LEU A 637 -12.57 4.54 -4.16
CA LEU A 637 -13.60 5.50 -3.81
C LEU A 637 -13.04 6.93 -3.86
N GLU A 638 -11.83 7.16 -3.37
CA GLU A 638 -11.20 8.47 -3.42
C GLU A 638 -10.94 8.91 -4.88
N PHE A 639 -10.54 7.99 -5.77
CA PHE A 639 -10.46 8.25 -7.22
C PHE A 639 -11.81 8.60 -7.80
N LEU A 640 -12.88 7.89 -7.44
CA LEU A 640 -14.24 8.21 -7.90
C LEU A 640 -14.68 9.60 -7.43
N LEU A 641 -14.46 9.93 -6.16
CA LEU A 641 -14.80 11.26 -5.60
C LEU A 641 -13.96 12.38 -6.21
N THR A 642 -12.71 12.09 -6.59
CA THR A 642 -11.73 13.06 -7.08
C THR A 642 -11.83 13.28 -8.60
N PHE A 643 -11.84 12.20 -9.37
CA PHE A 643 -11.80 12.21 -10.85
C PHE A 643 -13.18 12.01 -11.49
N GLY A 644 -14.20 11.75 -10.68
CA GLY A 644 -15.51 11.34 -11.19
C GLY A 644 -15.45 9.98 -11.87
N LEU A 645 -16.57 9.61 -12.49
CA LEU A 645 -16.67 8.34 -13.21
C LEU A 645 -15.73 8.29 -14.44
N PRO A 646 -15.68 9.29 -15.33
CA PRO A 646 -14.85 9.23 -16.54
C PRO A 646 -13.36 9.16 -16.23
N GLY A 647 -12.85 10.01 -15.34
CA GLY A 647 -11.42 10.00 -15.00
C GLY A 647 -11.00 8.72 -14.26
N SER A 648 -11.88 8.18 -13.41
CA SER A 648 -11.65 6.87 -12.78
C SER A 648 -11.62 5.73 -13.79
N MET A 649 -12.52 5.75 -14.79
CA MET A 649 -12.52 4.77 -15.88
C MET A 649 -11.23 4.84 -16.71
N LEU A 650 -10.72 6.03 -17.00
CA LEU A 650 -9.44 6.18 -17.71
C LEU A 650 -8.28 5.53 -16.94
N LEU A 651 -8.23 5.70 -15.60
CA LEU A 651 -7.23 5.05 -14.75
C LEU A 651 -7.36 3.52 -14.77
N LEU A 652 -8.59 3.01 -14.61
CA LEU A 652 -8.85 1.57 -14.61
C LEU A 652 -8.53 0.92 -15.97
N LEU A 653 -8.87 1.60 -17.07
CA LEU A 653 -8.54 1.15 -18.43
C LEU A 653 -7.02 1.13 -18.64
N ALA A 654 -6.30 2.16 -18.20
CA ALA A 654 -4.85 2.20 -18.31
C ALA A 654 -4.20 1.05 -17.52
N ALA A 655 -4.65 0.82 -16.28
CA ALA A 655 -4.22 -0.31 -15.47
C ALA A 655 -4.53 -1.65 -16.13
N GLY A 656 -5.75 -1.83 -16.67
CA GLY A 656 -6.19 -3.05 -17.35
C GLY A 656 -5.34 -3.37 -18.59
N VAL A 657 -5.03 -2.38 -19.41
CA VAL A 657 -4.16 -2.53 -20.59
C VAL A 657 -2.75 -2.97 -20.18
N VAL A 658 -2.19 -2.38 -19.12
CA VAL A 658 -0.84 -2.73 -18.61
C VAL A 658 -0.84 -4.13 -17.99
N LEU A 659 -1.85 -4.48 -17.18
CA LEU A 659 -1.96 -5.78 -16.52
C LEU A 659 -2.18 -6.92 -17.52
N GLY A 660 -2.98 -6.68 -18.57
CA GLY A 660 -3.25 -7.66 -19.64
C GLY A 660 -2.10 -7.83 -20.63
N ARG A 661 -1.15 -6.88 -20.66
CA ARG A 661 -0.07 -6.85 -21.66
C ARG A 661 0.75 -8.14 -21.79
N PRO A 662 1.14 -8.85 -20.72
CA PRO A 662 1.95 -10.06 -20.85
C PRO A 662 1.25 -11.18 -21.62
N LEU A 663 -0.09 -11.21 -21.63
CA LEU A 663 -0.90 -12.19 -22.34
C LEU A 663 -0.90 -11.99 -23.85
N LEU A 664 -0.45 -10.82 -24.33
CA LEU A 664 -0.40 -10.48 -25.74
C LEU A 664 0.91 -10.95 -26.39
N LYS A 665 0.86 -11.16 -27.70
CA LYS A 665 2.06 -11.44 -28.51
C LYS A 665 2.93 -10.18 -28.60
N GLY A 666 4.23 -10.39 -28.78
CA GLY A 666 5.25 -9.35 -28.93
C GLY A 666 5.69 -8.74 -27.60
N GLY A 667 6.90 -8.18 -27.54
CA GLY A 667 7.53 -7.64 -26.33
C GLY A 667 8.74 -8.44 -25.88
N ILE A 668 9.29 -8.07 -24.73
CA ILE A 668 10.40 -8.76 -24.07
C ILE A 668 9.86 -10.03 -23.43
N ARG A 669 10.35 -11.17 -23.90
CA ARG A 669 9.97 -12.46 -23.33
C ARG A 669 10.53 -12.57 -21.91
N MET A 670 9.65 -12.80 -20.95
CA MET A 670 10.02 -13.02 -19.55
C MET A 670 9.65 -14.43 -19.10
N PRO A 671 10.36 -15.01 -18.11
CA PRO A 671 9.95 -16.26 -17.48
C PRO A 671 8.54 -16.13 -16.89
N GLN A 672 7.66 -17.09 -17.18
CA GLN A 672 6.25 -17.06 -16.74
C GLN A 672 6.13 -16.88 -15.22
N GLY A 673 6.91 -17.63 -14.42
CA GLY A 673 6.89 -17.49 -12.97
C GLY A 673 7.32 -16.09 -12.48
N PHE A 674 8.22 -15.41 -13.20
CA PHE A 674 8.57 -14.02 -12.87
C PHE A 674 7.41 -13.06 -13.16
N VAL A 675 6.70 -13.24 -14.29
CA VAL A 675 5.49 -12.45 -14.61
C VAL A 675 4.39 -12.67 -13.57
N VAL A 676 4.20 -13.90 -13.10
CA VAL A 676 3.26 -14.21 -12.02
C VAL A 676 3.62 -13.47 -10.74
N LEU A 677 4.90 -13.41 -10.35
CA LEU A 677 5.33 -12.64 -9.18
C LEU A 677 5.13 -11.13 -9.37
N LEU A 678 5.36 -10.62 -10.58
CA LEU A 678 5.08 -9.21 -10.90
C LEU A 678 3.60 -8.87 -10.82
N TRP A 679 2.73 -9.73 -11.37
CA TRP A 679 1.27 -9.61 -11.19
C TRP A 679 0.88 -9.71 -9.73
N THR A 680 1.47 -10.64 -8.98
CA THR A 680 1.17 -10.86 -7.56
C THR A 680 1.51 -9.61 -6.74
N SER A 681 2.68 -9.00 -6.96
CA SER A 681 3.05 -7.72 -6.32
C SER A 681 2.05 -6.60 -6.63
N LEU A 682 1.71 -6.40 -7.91
CA LEU A 682 0.79 -5.33 -8.33
C LEU A 682 -0.64 -5.58 -7.83
N ALA A 683 -1.14 -6.81 -7.95
CA ALA A 683 -2.47 -7.20 -7.48
C ALA A 683 -2.58 -7.09 -5.96
N ALA A 684 -1.54 -7.46 -5.21
CA ALA A 684 -1.48 -7.26 -3.77
C ALA A 684 -1.66 -5.79 -3.38
N CYS A 685 -0.97 -4.87 -4.07
CA CYS A 685 -1.13 -3.43 -3.85
C CYS A 685 -2.54 -2.94 -4.22
N LEU A 686 -3.13 -3.43 -5.30
CA LEU A 686 -4.51 -3.09 -5.71
C LEU A 686 -5.55 -3.60 -4.70
N VAL A 687 -5.39 -4.82 -4.17
CA VAL A 687 -6.27 -5.35 -3.11
C VAL A 687 -6.15 -4.50 -1.85
N LEU A 688 -4.94 -4.12 -1.46
CA LEU A 688 -4.72 -3.21 -0.34
C LEU A 688 -5.37 -1.84 -0.57
N ALA A 689 -5.52 -1.39 -1.81
CA ALA A 689 -6.16 -0.13 -2.16
C ALA A 689 -7.67 -0.08 -1.87
N PHE A 690 -8.32 -1.23 -1.55
CA PHE A 690 -9.67 -1.26 -0.99
C PHE A 690 -9.73 -1.05 0.53
N ILE A 691 -8.62 -1.38 1.20
CA ILE A 691 -8.49 -1.41 2.67
C ILE A 691 -7.59 -0.25 3.15
N ASP A 692 -6.95 0.49 2.27
CA ASP A 692 -6.13 1.62 2.63
C ASP A 692 -5.95 2.53 1.41
N TRP A 693 -5.03 3.50 1.51
CA TRP A 693 -4.69 4.42 0.42
C TRP A 693 -3.24 4.27 -0.10
N PRO A 694 -2.74 3.07 -0.48
CA PRO A 694 -1.37 2.89 -0.93
C PRO A 694 -0.91 3.92 -1.95
N PHE A 695 -1.79 4.36 -2.85
CA PHE A 695 -1.41 5.32 -3.87
C PHE A 695 -1.23 6.73 -3.35
N PHE A 696 -1.64 7.10 -2.14
CA PHE A 696 -1.26 8.40 -1.56
C PHE A 696 0.25 8.50 -1.33
N SER A 697 0.91 7.39 -0.96
CA SER A 697 2.34 7.36 -0.68
C SER A 697 3.17 7.54 -1.97
N PRO A 698 4.02 8.59 -2.08
CA PRO A 698 4.85 8.80 -3.28
C PRO A 698 5.74 7.60 -3.66
N PRO A 699 6.46 6.93 -2.72
CA PRO A 699 7.22 5.73 -3.04
C PRO A 699 6.40 4.58 -3.62
N VAL A 700 5.23 4.29 -3.03
CA VAL A 700 4.36 3.17 -3.45
C VAL A 700 3.80 3.44 -4.83
N ARG A 701 3.27 4.65 -5.05
CA ARG A 701 2.74 5.08 -6.35
C ARG A 701 3.80 5.04 -7.44
N LEU A 702 4.99 5.58 -7.17
CA LEU A 702 6.08 5.58 -8.14
C LEU A 702 6.52 4.15 -8.47
N LEU A 703 6.75 3.32 -7.46
CA LEU A 703 7.17 1.94 -7.66
C LEU A 703 6.12 1.15 -8.45
N PHE A 704 4.84 1.30 -8.14
CA PHE A 704 3.75 0.67 -8.88
C PHE A 704 3.78 1.06 -10.36
N VAL A 705 3.97 2.34 -10.68
CA VAL A 705 4.06 2.84 -12.06
C VAL A 705 5.30 2.32 -12.78
N VAL A 706 6.47 2.28 -12.11
CA VAL A 706 7.70 1.73 -12.69
C VAL A 706 7.55 0.23 -12.98
N LEU A 707 6.97 -0.54 -12.05
CA LEU A 707 6.67 -1.97 -12.26
C LEU A 707 5.62 -2.18 -13.36
N GLY A 708 4.64 -1.29 -13.48
CA GLY A 708 3.73 -1.22 -14.63
C GLY A 708 4.48 -0.98 -15.94
N GLY A 709 5.49 -0.11 -15.95
CA GLY A 709 6.40 0.10 -17.08
C GLY A 709 7.14 -1.18 -17.48
N VAL A 710 7.65 -1.94 -16.51
CA VAL A 710 8.26 -3.27 -16.74
C VAL A 710 7.23 -4.23 -17.34
N LEU A 711 6.04 -4.33 -16.76
CA LEU A 711 4.98 -5.24 -17.23
C LEU A 711 4.49 -4.88 -18.64
N SER A 712 4.45 -3.58 -18.98
CA SER A 712 3.99 -3.05 -20.27
C SER A 712 4.87 -3.47 -21.47
N CYS A 713 6.08 -3.96 -21.20
CA CYS A 713 6.97 -4.51 -22.22
C CYS A 713 7.13 -6.02 -22.13
N ALA A 714 6.55 -6.70 -21.14
CA ALA A 714 6.67 -8.14 -20.95
C ALA A 714 5.74 -8.94 -21.87
N THR A 715 6.13 -10.16 -22.23
CA THR A 715 5.25 -11.17 -22.84
C THR A 715 5.59 -12.57 -22.37
N ILE A 716 4.55 -13.40 -22.19
CA ILE A 716 4.68 -14.84 -21.91
C ILE A 716 4.47 -15.72 -23.15
N ARG A 717 3.96 -15.18 -24.27
CA ARG A 717 3.66 -15.95 -25.49
C ARG A 717 4.88 -16.07 -26.39
N GLN A 718 5.07 -17.25 -27.00
CA GLN A 718 6.10 -17.43 -28.02
C GLN A 718 5.66 -16.76 -29.33
N ARG A 719 6.60 -16.13 -30.07
CA ARG A 719 6.41 -15.92 -31.51
C ARG A 719 6.25 -17.32 -32.09
N ALA A 720 5.08 -17.61 -32.67
CA ALA A 720 4.95 -18.78 -33.52
C ALA A 720 6.06 -18.62 -34.57
N GLY A 721 7.06 -19.50 -34.54
CA GLY A 721 8.03 -19.56 -35.61
C GLY A 721 7.22 -19.74 -36.87
N GLY A 722 7.33 -18.80 -37.82
CA GLY A 722 6.79 -19.02 -39.14
C GLY A 722 7.27 -20.40 -39.58
N ARG A 723 6.33 -21.25 -39.97
CA ARG A 723 6.60 -22.48 -40.71
C ARG A 723 7.39 -22.08 -41.96
N ARG A 724 8.72 -21.97 -41.83
CA ARG A 724 9.66 -21.98 -42.94
C ARG A 724 10.32 -23.35 -43.10
N GLY A 725 10.05 -24.27 -42.17
CA GLY A 725 10.45 -25.67 -42.28
C GLY A 725 9.48 -26.55 -43.08
N SER A 726 8.49 -25.97 -43.78
CA SER A 726 7.66 -26.72 -44.74
C SER A 726 8.03 -26.46 -46.20
N GLU A 727 8.92 -25.49 -46.49
CA GLU A 727 9.50 -25.33 -47.83
C GLU A 727 10.86 -26.06 -47.91
N GLU A 728 11.71 -25.99 -46.88
CA GLU A 728 12.96 -26.77 -46.84
C GLU A 728 12.73 -28.30 -46.77
N ALA A 729 11.60 -28.75 -46.19
CA ALA A 729 11.23 -30.18 -46.20
C ALA A 729 10.59 -30.64 -47.53
N LEU A 730 10.29 -29.71 -48.44
CA LEU A 730 9.80 -30.01 -49.79
C LEU A 730 10.91 -29.86 -50.86
N GLU A 731 11.98 -29.12 -50.55
CA GLU A 731 13.20 -29.06 -51.37
C GLU A 731 14.24 -30.15 -51.04
N GLU A 732 14.14 -30.86 -49.90
CA GLU A 732 14.92 -32.08 -49.65
C GLU A 732 14.26 -33.36 -50.21
N ASP A 733 13.00 -33.27 -50.66
CA ASP A 733 12.23 -34.38 -51.28
C ASP A 733 12.02 -34.18 -52.81
N LEU A 734 12.66 -33.16 -53.42
CA LEU A 734 12.77 -32.93 -54.87
C LEU A 734 14.24 -32.93 -55.29
#